data_AF-A2D767-F1
#
_entry.id   AF-A2D767-F1
#
_cell.length_a   1.000
_cell.length_b   1.000
_cell.length_c   1.000
_cell.angle_alpha   90.00
_cell.angle_beta   90.00
_cell.angle_gamma   90.00
#
_symmetry.space_group_name_H-M   'P 1'
#
loop_
_entity.id
_entity.type
_entity.pdbx_description
1 polymer ?
#
loop_
_entity_poly.entity_id
_entity_poly.type
_entity_poly.pdbx_seq_one_letter_code
_entity_poly.pdbx_strand_id
1 'polypeptide(L)'
;MSKDPGKEDLADQDSFLEIEKNFHQVINEIVQDKSLEKFRNSYEELHNALILSQEHNKSLVEKCSALNNDILQNAEKIAQVLKLSQEDQTTINNLRNEFERAWEIVSKSEENDRRTVIIIENLKAETFRLSNLVEQTKNFTATREVSEQDVTSDIEKIRAEIKKNNEDMENMRKQIESMRTEGVSLVKEASKTKEELDLVQEDLNQLNSTISNNEDVFNSTNSEAKVIHEQIQALTDKYKQNINQIKESQERIAQNQEVKRKLLMDQDNTDYERFLIHKKIHRGKINLRMTKKKNDDYNKLIKAQQGYYDRQEMIASTFPADLKLLNKEKEDLLNDQKEITKYHSEIQNVKNEYQNAIQQNRDIIQQAKTVKNSLSMSIKAKQLTADKQQFIVGNLEEDLEKSKYQQNSESERIRKAELDKLKLKQENFNDETYGSNLEDEAFRFKSKAALDRKNGAALAANNAVRNKQIDENTKNYKILGNQISNLSSQNQSISGECHRLESTLTQMNRDQENILSDMHLKREEVYRYKNIINDIDVKIADEHLIRLKTENENNELESEIEKLNSDIEEQNQRIQNLMEEKDQKRMIFDMAQTSIEELKRELNQINNIIRSLHLQIYNVEKPLFVVREDVVLKKAALNNKYKLYSDKSQEIQDLKANLQREVEKQQLLQWKSLESINMKKEFVKMESELEYNKKLSSAMENELEKPRFVHSVSMMESTDPEKYALIRMKHQIIEESWNKSRFCEKLKKQVKDLKKEYERLVKHVYNSRIDPHTEMDTLNQQLRTKTVHLMNMDQKYQDDKNNLIERESEVISARDQLRNEKIMNSQMSYKMSRADTLQTPKLPPLKLPRVETLFIGGGFALASPHVPTVAPAPFSARLKMNRKLLPKKNPTTPRGNNFTPKAQIVKPYVIESPVFT
;
A
#
# COMPACT_ATOMS: atom_id res chain seq x y z
N MET A 1 -19.55 -28.10 45.60
CA MET A 1 -19.82 -29.42 45.01
C MET A 1 -19.31 -29.38 43.59
N SER A 2 -18.14 -29.95 43.29
CA SER A 2 -17.64 -29.98 41.92
C SER A 2 -18.23 -31.17 41.17
N LYS A 3 -18.94 -30.90 40.06
CA LYS A 3 -18.97 -31.85 38.96
C LYS A 3 -17.59 -31.85 38.32
N ASP A 4 -17.07 -33.03 38.01
CA ASP A 4 -15.73 -33.23 37.45
C ASP A 4 -15.87 -33.36 35.93
N PRO A 5 -15.48 -32.35 35.12
CA PRO A 5 -15.90 -32.24 33.72
C PRO A 5 -15.34 -33.36 32.83
N GLY A 6 -14.13 -33.86 33.12
CA GLY A 6 -13.45 -34.89 32.34
C GLY A 6 -14.12 -36.28 32.35
N LYS A 7 -15.31 -36.42 32.95
CA LYS A 7 -16.15 -37.64 32.87
C LYS A 7 -17.31 -37.55 31.89
N GLU A 8 -17.69 -36.35 31.44
CA GLU A 8 -18.70 -36.18 30.39
C GLU A 8 -18.02 -36.28 29.00
N ASP A 9 -16.82 -35.71 28.82
CA ASP A 9 -16.02 -35.76 27.57
C ASP A 9 -15.76 -37.18 27.01
N LEU A 10 -15.53 -38.17 27.89
CA LEU A 10 -15.25 -39.56 27.48
C LEU A 10 -16.49 -40.27 26.93
N ALA A 11 -17.67 -40.01 27.50
CA ALA A 11 -18.91 -40.61 27.05
C ALA A 11 -19.35 -40.05 25.68
N ASP A 12 -19.13 -38.76 25.45
CA ASP A 12 -19.44 -38.12 24.17
C ASP A 12 -18.54 -38.65 23.04
N GLN A 13 -17.26 -38.97 23.31
CA GLN A 13 -16.37 -39.60 22.32
C GLN A 13 -16.81 -41.02 21.93
N ASP A 14 -17.13 -41.88 22.91
CA ASP A 14 -17.64 -43.23 22.62
C ASP A 14 -18.96 -43.18 21.82
N SER A 15 -19.86 -42.25 22.15
CA SER A 15 -21.11 -42.06 21.41
C SER A 15 -20.90 -41.66 19.95
N PHE A 16 -19.88 -40.84 19.66
CA PHE A 16 -19.56 -40.42 18.31
C PHE A 16 -18.97 -41.56 17.47
N LEU A 17 -18.09 -42.39 18.07
CA LEU A 17 -17.54 -43.57 17.41
C LEU A 17 -18.63 -44.59 17.03
N GLU A 18 -19.68 -44.71 17.85
CA GLU A 18 -20.86 -45.52 17.50
C GLU A 18 -21.67 -44.90 16.34
N ILE A 19 -21.82 -43.57 16.29
CA ILE A 19 -22.49 -42.87 15.17
C ILE A 19 -21.69 -42.99 13.86
N GLU A 20 -20.37 -42.83 13.90
CA GLU A 20 -19.47 -42.97 12.74
C GLU A 20 -19.49 -44.39 12.17
N LYS A 21 -19.47 -45.40 13.05
CA LYS A 21 -19.62 -46.82 12.69
C LYS A 21 -20.99 -47.11 12.05
N ASN A 22 -22.07 -46.57 12.59
CA ASN A 22 -23.41 -46.69 12.03
C ASN A 22 -23.51 -45.98 10.66
N PHE A 23 -22.91 -44.80 10.49
CA PHE A 23 -22.83 -44.09 9.22
C PHE A 23 -22.14 -44.94 8.15
N HIS A 24 -20.98 -45.53 8.45
CA HIS A 24 -20.28 -46.41 7.51
C HIS A 24 -21.09 -47.65 7.13
N GLN A 25 -21.87 -48.23 8.06
CA GLN A 25 -22.76 -49.33 7.73
C GLN A 25 -23.87 -48.88 6.76
N VAL A 26 -24.57 -47.78 7.07
CA VAL A 26 -25.66 -47.23 6.24
C VAL A 26 -25.17 -46.83 4.84
N ILE A 27 -23.98 -46.24 4.72
CA ILE A 27 -23.38 -45.95 3.40
C ILE A 27 -23.11 -47.24 2.61
N ASN A 28 -22.54 -48.28 3.23
CA ASN A 28 -22.25 -49.55 2.55
C ASN A 28 -23.51 -50.30 2.08
N GLU A 29 -24.61 -50.18 2.83
CA GLU A 29 -25.92 -50.72 2.42
C GLU A 29 -26.52 -49.93 1.24
N ILE A 30 -26.39 -48.59 1.24
CA ILE A 30 -26.97 -47.71 0.22
C ILE A 30 -26.17 -47.67 -1.09
N VAL A 31 -24.85 -47.89 -1.05
CA VAL A 31 -23.94 -47.83 -2.23
C VAL A 31 -24.35 -48.77 -3.38
N GLN A 32 -25.16 -49.80 -3.11
CA GLN A 32 -25.62 -50.75 -4.13
C GLN A 32 -26.82 -50.25 -4.96
N ASP A 33 -27.60 -49.27 -4.49
CA ASP A 33 -28.82 -48.80 -5.18
C ASP A 33 -28.67 -47.37 -5.72
N LYS A 34 -28.61 -47.26 -7.06
CA LYS A 34 -28.50 -45.98 -7.79
C LYS A 34 -29.72 -45.06 -7.63
N SER A 35 -30.88 -45.56 -7.18
CA SER A 35 -32.03 -44.70 -6.90
C SER A 35 -31.82 -43.84 -5.65
N LEU A 36 -30.97 -44.29 -4.72
CA LEU A 36 -30.69 -43.62 -3.45
C LEU A 36 -29.45 -42.71 -3.50
N GLU A 37 -28.75 -42.59 -4.63
CA GLU A 37 -27.51 -41.81 -4.77
C GLU A 37 -27.66 -40.34 -4.35
N LYS A 38 -28.84 -39.73 -4.53
CA LYS A 38 -29.14 -38.39 -4.01
C LYS A 38 -29.26 -38.33 -2.49
N PHE A 39 -29.88 -39.34 -1.87
CA PHE A 39 -29.99 -39.44 -0.42
C PHE A 39 -28.62 -39.70 0.21
N ARG A 40 -27.81 -40.57 -0.42
CA ARG A 40 -26.41 -40.81 -0.04
C ARG A 40 -25.64 -39.49 0.01
N ASN A 41 -25.67 -38.69 -1.05
CA ASN A 41 -24.94 -37.42 -1.09
C ASN A 41 -25.36 -36.47 0.05
N SER A 42 -26.66 -36.30 0.30
CA SER A 42 -27.13 -35.45 1.41
C SER A 42 -26.85 -36.04 2.80
N TYR A 43 -26.70 -37.37 2.93
CA TYR A 43 -26.30 -38.04 4.16
C TYR A 43 -24.78 -37.91 4.41
N GLU A 44 -23.97 -37.98 3.35
CA GLU A 44 -22.53 -37.65 3.40
C GLU A 44 -22.32 -36.16 3.73
N GLU A 45 -23.08 -35.23 3.13
CA GLU A 45 -23.06 -33.81 3.49
C GLU A 45 -23.41 -33.57 4.97
N LEU A 46 -24.44 -34.26 5.49
CA LEU A 46 -24.85 -34.17 6.91
C LEU A 46 -23.78 -34.73 7.86
N HIS A 47 -23.15 -35.85 7.51
CA HIS A 47 -22.09 -36.45 8.33
C HIS A 47 -20.81 -35.61 8.31
N ASN A 48 -20.42 -35.04 7.16
CA ASN A 48 -19.33 -34.07 7.08
C ASN A 48 -19.60 -32.82 7.94
N ALA A 49 -20.84 -32.33 7.98
CA ALA A 49 -21.23 -31.25 8.87
C ALA A 49 -21.16 -31.64 10.36
N LEU A 50 -21.49 -32.91 10.69
CA LEU A 50 -21.38 -33.45 12.05
C LEU A 50 -19.92 -33.56 12.51
N ILE A 51 -19.02 -34.09 11.66
CA ILE A 51 -17.57 -34.15 11.92
C ILE A 51 -17.03 -32.74 12.19
N LEU A 52 -17.27 -31.78 11.28
CA LEU A 52 -16.82 -30.40 11.43
C LEU A 52 -17.38 -29.74 12.70
N SER A 53 -18.63 -30.05 13.07
CA SER A 53 -19.22 -29.59 14.32
C SER A 53 -18.52 -30.17 15.55
N GLN A 54 -18.09 -31.44 15.51
CA GLN A 54 -17.38 -32.07 16.63
C GLN A 54 -15.92 -31.60 16.72
N GLU A 55 -15.21 -31.41 15.60
CA GLU A 55 -13.87 -30.82 15.57
C GLU A 55 -13.88 -29.40 16.15
N HIS A 56 -14.85 -28.58 15.76
CA HIS A 56 -15.05 -27.25 16.34
C HIS A 56 -15.37 -27.32 17.84
N ASN A 57 -16.21 -28.26 18.29
CA ASN A 57 -16.52 -28.42 19.71
C ASN A 57 -15.29 -28.86 20.52
N LYS A 58 -14.51 -29.84 20.02
CA LYS A 58 -13.24 -30.26 20.63
C LYS A 58 -12.26 -29.08 20.74
N SER A 59 -12.09 -28.31 19.67
CA SER A 59 -11.23 -27.12 19.71
C SER A 59 -11.78 -25.99 20.59
N LEU A 60 -13.07 -26.00 20.93
CA LEU A 60 -13.66 -25.09 21.93
C LEU A 60 -13.38 -25.59 23.35
N VAL A 61 -13.57 -26.89 23.63
CA VAL A 61 -13.26 -27.52 24.92
C VAL A 61 -11.77 -27.39 25.25
N GLU A 62 -10.87 -27.63 24.29
CA GLU A 62 -9.42 -27.41 24.44
C GLU A 62 -9.11 -25.95 24.83
N LYS A 63 -9.75 -24.97 24.20
CA LYS A 63 -9.59 -23.55 24.56
C LYS A 63 -10.16 -23.23 25.94
N CYS A 64 -11.32 -23.76 26.29
CA CYS A 64 -11.93 -23.58 27.62
C CYS A 64 -11.08 -24.21 28.73
N SER A 65 -10.49 -25.39 28.48
CA SER A 65 -9.56 -26.06 29.41
C SER A 65 -8.26 -25.26 29.59
N ALA A 66 -7.68 -24.76 28.50
CA ALA A 66 -6.53 -23.85 28.54
C ALA A 66 -6.84 -22.57 29.34
N LEU A 67 -7.96 -21.90 29.03
CA LEU A 67 -8.39 -20.68 29.72
C LEU A 67 -8.64 -20.92 31.22
N ASN A 68 -9.20 -22.08 31.57
CA ASN A 68 -9.41 -22.48 32.97
C ASN A 68 -8.09 -22.74 33.71
N ASN A 69 -7.10 -23.36 33.05
CA ASN A 69 -5.76 -23.53 33.61
C ASN A 69 -5.04 -22.18 33.78
N ASP A 70 -5.17 -21.25 32.83
CA ASP A 70 -4.64 -19.89 32.96
C ASP A 70 -5.31 -19.12 34.10
N ILE A 71 -6.63 -19.26 34.28
CA ILE A 71 -7.38 -18.70 35.42
C ILE A 71 -6.87 -19.28 36.74
N LEU A 72 -6.65 -20.60 36.83
CA LEU A 72 -6.13 -21.25 38.04
C LEU A 72 -4.69 -20.78 38.36
N GLN A 73 -3.79 -20.75 37.37
CA GLN A 73 -2.44 -20.23 37.57
C GLN A 73 -2.42 -18.75 37.97
N ASN A 74 -3.33 -17.93 37.41
CA ASN A 74 -3.40 -16.52 37.76
C ASN A 74 -4.05 -16.32 39.14
N ALA A 75 -5.00 -17.16 39.55
CA ALA A 75 -5.51 -17.17 40.92
C ALA A 75 -4.41 -17.56 41.94
N GLU A 76 -3.54 -18.53 41.60
CA GLU A 76 -2.39 -18.90 42.42
C GLU A 76 -1.36 -17.76 42.52
N LYS A 77 -1.01 -17.10 41.41
CA LYS A 77 -0.16 -15.90 41.41
C LYS A 77 -0.76 -14.76 42.23
N ILE A 78 -2.07 -14.52 42.13
CA ILE A 78 -2.78 -13.52 42.94
C ILE A 78 -2.74 -13.89 44.43
N ALA A 79 -2.89 -15.17 44.79
CA ALA A 79 -2.75 -15.62 46.17
C ALA A 79 -1.31 -15.42 46.71
N GLN A 80 -0.28 -15.66 45.89
CA GLN A 80 1.12 -15.38 46.24
C GLN A 80 1.36 -13.86 46.42
N VAL A 81 0.86 -13.02 45.52
CA VAL A 81 0.98 -11.55 45.63
C VAL A 81 0.22 -11.00 46.86
N LEU A 82 -0.96 -11.54 47.17
CA LEU A 82 -1.70 -11.18 48.39
C LEU A 82 -0.94 -11.60 49.66
N LYS A 83 -0.32 -12.78 49.66
CA LYS A 83 0.52 -13.25 50.76
C LYS A 83 1.74 -12.35 50.97
N LEU A 84 2.48 -12.03 49.90
CA LEU A 84 3.61 -11.10 49.94
C LEU A 84 3.17 -9.71 50.45
N SER A 85 2.07 -9.16 49.91
CA SER A 85 1.52 -7.88 50.38
C SER A 85 1.10 -7.90 51.85
N GLN A 86 0.69 -9.06 52.40
CA GLN A 86 0.39 -9.21 53.82
C GLN A 86 1.67 -9.27 54.67
N GLU A 87 2.71 -9.96 54.18
CA GLU A 87 4.03 -10.05 54.81
C GLU A 87 4.74 -8.67 54.81
N ASP A 88 4.69 -7.94 53.70
CA ASP A 88 5.12 -6.54 53.60
C ASP A 88 4.38 -5.65 54.59
N GLN A 89 3.05 -5.78 54.69
CA GLN A 89 2.25 -4.98 55.62
C GLN A 89 2.59 -5.27 57.09
N THR A 90 2.96 -6.51 57.44
CA THR A 90 3.49 -6.81 58.78
C THR A 90 4.89 -6.24 59.00
N THR A 91 5.75 -6.26 57.98
CA THR A 91 7.11 -5.71 58.03
C THR A 91 7.09 -4.19 58.20
N ILE A 92 6.23 -3.49 57.44
CA ILE A 92 5.99 -2.04 57.57
C ILE A 92 5.48 -1.69 58.97
N ASN A 93 4.60 -2.51 59.56
CA ASN A 93 4.11 -2.28 60.92
C ASN A 93 5.22 -2.49 61.98
N ASN A 94 6.08 -3.49 61.80
CA ASN A 94 7.23 -3.70 62.69
C ASN A 94 8.23 -2.53 62.62
N LEU A 95 8.60 -2.10 61.42
CA LEU A 95 9.50 -0.96 61.20
C LEU A 95 8.92 0.35 61.77
N ARG A 96 7.59 0.55 61.71
CA ARG A 96 6.91 1.68 62.38
C ARG A 96 7.03 1.60 63.90
N ASN A 97 6.80 0.44 64.50
CA ASN A 97 6.96 0.25 65.95
C ASN A 97 8.42 0.48 66.40
N GLU A 98 9.40 0.12 65.57
CA GLU A 98 10.82 0.35 65.84
C GLU A 98 11.21 1.82 65.69
N PHE A 99 10.71 2.50 64.66
CA PHE A 99 10.85 3.95 64.50
C PHE A 99 10.23 4.71 65.69
N GLU A 100 9.05 4.32 66.15
CA GLU A 100 8.35 4.96 67.26
C GLU A 100 9.10 4.76 68.61
N ARG A 101 9.71 3.59 68.85
CA ARG A 101 10.64 3.38 69.97
C ARG A 101 11.92 4.23 69.84
N ALA A 102 12.51 4.29 68.65
CA ALA A 102 13.70 5.10 68.42
C ALA A 102 13.42 6.59 68.66
N TRP A 103 12.23 7.06 68.24
CA TRP A 103 11.75 8.41 68.51
C TRP A 103 11.51 8.67 70.00
N GLU A 104 10.94 7.70 70.74
CA GLU A 104 10.79 7.80 72.20
C GLU A 104 12.16 7.89 72.90
N ILE A 105 13.15 7.11 72.47
CA ILE A 105 14.53 7.15 72.99
C ILE A 105 15.17 8.52 72.72
N VAL A 106 15.03 9.07 71.51
CA VAL A 106 15.55 10.42 71.16
C VAL A 106 14.87 11.50 72.00
N SER A 107 13.53 11.48 72.12
CA SER A 107 12.79 12.44 72.93
C SER A 107 13.17 12.37 74.42
N LYS A 108 13.54 11.18 74.91
CA LYS A 108 14.01 10.95 76.29
C LYS A 108 15.46 11.39 76.48
N SER A 109 16.30 11.30 75.45
CA SER A 109 17.64 11.91 75.43
C SER A 109 17.53 13.43 75.51
N GLU A 110 16.72 14.06 74.65
CA GLU A 110 16.49 15.51 74.69
C GLU A 110 15.99 16.00 76.06
N GLU A 111 15.12 15.24 76.73
CA GLU A 111 14.67 15.61 78.08
C GLU A 111 15.81 15.53 79.10
N ASN A 112 16.65 14.50 79.02
CA ASN A 112 17.83 14.35 79.88
C ASN A 112 18.90 15.42 79.60
N ASP A 113 19.10 15.83 78.34
CA ASP A 113 20.00 16.92 77.98
C ASP A 113 19.51 18.26 78.56
N ARG A 114 18.21 18.56 78.44
CA ARG A 114 17.59 19.75 79.05
C ARG A 114 17.73 19.74 80.58
N ARG A 115 17.52 18.60 81.23
CA ARG A 115 17.75 18.43 82.68
C ARG A 115 19.24 18.66 83.04
N THR A 116 20.16 18.15 82.24
CA THR A 116 21.62 18.27 82.45
C THR A 116 22.09 19.72 82.31
N VAL A 117 21.57 20.46 81.33
CA VAL A 117 21.82 21.91 81.19
C VAL A 117 21.38 22.68 82.45
N ILE A 118 20.18 22.40 82.98
CA ILE A 118 19.67 23.03 84.21
C ILE A 118 20.56 22.68 85.43
N ILE A 119 21.05 21.44 85.53
CA ILE A 119 21.98 21.03 86.60
C ILE A 119 23.32 21.80 86.48
N ILE A 120 23.85 21.96 85.27
CA ILE A 120 25.09 22.72 85.00
C ILE A 120 24.92 24.21 85.37
N GLU A 121 23.77 24.83 85.10
CA GLU A 121 23.50 26.21 85.50
C GLU A 121 23.45 26.38 87.03
N ASN A 122 22.81 25.45 87.75
CA ASN A 122 22.80 25.44 89.20
C ASN A 122 24.21 25.24 89.81
N LEU A 123 25.02 24.35 89.25
CA LEU A 123 26.39 24.12 89.70
C LEU A 123 27.31 25.34 89.45
N LYS A 124 27.08 26.09 88.36
CA LYS A 124 27.75 27.38 88.09
C LYS A 124 27.36 28.44 89.12
N ALA A 125 26.10 28.47 89.55
CA ALA A 125 25.65 29.39 90.59
C ALA A 125 26.30 29.08 91.96
N GLU A 126 26.40 27.81 92.35
CA GLU A 126 27.04 27.45 93.63
C GLU A 126 28.57 27.62 93.60
N THR A 127 29.25 27.37 92.47
CA THR A 127 30.70 27.69 92.35
C THR A 127 30.98 29.19 92.45
N PHE A 128 30.12 30.04 91.86
CA PHE A 128 30.19 31.50 92.06
C PHE A 128 29.99 31.89 93.53
N ARG A 129 29.02 31.26 94.21
CA ARG A 129 28.71 31.48 95.63
C ARG A 129 29.86 31.06 96.55
N LEU A 130 30.49 29.90 96.29
CA LEU A 130 31.67 29.41 97.03
C LEU A 130 32.89 30.30 96.80
N SER A 131 33.12 30.80 95.58
CA SER A 131 34.24 31.71 95.27
C SER A 131 34.23 32.98 96.12
N ASN A 132 33.04 33.56 96.34
CA ASN A 132 32.88 34.76 97.18
C ASN A 132 33.16 34.48 98.67
N LEU A 133 32.96 33.24 99.14
CA LEU A 133 33.19 32.85 100.53
C LEU A 133 34.69 32.71 100.82
N VAL A 134 35.47 32.22 99.85
CA VAL A 134 36.94 32.06 99.96
C VAL A 134 37.68 33.40 100.04
N GLU A 135 37.14 34.49 99.49
CA GLU A 135 37.75 35.83 99.66
C GLU A 135 37.64 36.36 101.09
N GLN A 136 36.60 36.01 101.84
CA GLN A 136 36.36 36.55 103.18
C GLN A 136 37.30 35.95 104.25
N THR A 137 37.84 34.75 104.04
CA THR A 137 38.59 33.99 105.05
C THR A 137 40.05 34.44 105.24
N LYS A 138 40.56 35.40 104.46
CA LYS A 138 41.99 35.79 104.48
C LYS A 138 42.42 36.81 105.55
N ASN A 139 41.49 37.35 106.34
CA ASN A 139 41.74 38.53 107.19
C ASN A 139 41.77 38.27 108.72
N PHE A 140 42.13 37.05 109.14
CA PHE A 140 42.33 36.64 110.56
C PHE A 140 43.55 35.70 110.61
N THR A 141 44.51 35.75 111.54
CA THR A 141 44.66 36.54 112.78
C THR A 141 46.16 36.72 113.09
N ALA A 142 46.56 37.62 114.01
CA ALA A 142 47.98 37.93 114.27
C ALA A 142 48.40 37.92 115.76
N THR A 143 49.57 37.32 116.01
CA THR A 143 50.59 37.68 117.03
C THR A 143 50.22 37.73 118.53
N ARG A 144 50.91 36.94 119.38
CA ARG A 144 51.97 37.41 120.33
C ARG A 144 52.46 36.33 121.32
N GLU A 145 53.72 36.45 121.76
CA GLU A 145 54.46 35.56 122.68
C GLU A 145 54.40 36.00 124.17
N VAL A 146 54.98 35.18 125.06
CA VAL A 146 54.92 35.24 126.55
C VAL A 146 56.34 35.39 127.15
N SER A 147 56.48 36.03 128.32
CA SER A 147 57.71 35.95 129.14
C SER A 147 57.51 36.39 130.61
N GLU A 148 57.75 35.46 131.54
CA GLU A 148 58.48 35.63 132.81
C GLU A 148 58.09 36.80 133.75
N GLN A 149 56.84 36.80 134.20
CA GLN A 149 56.55 37.05 135.62
C GLN A 149 56.18 35.74 136.34
N ASP A 150 56.92 34.71 135.93
CA ASP A 150 56.79 33.29 136.21
C ASP A 150 57.87 32.98 137.26
N VAL A 151 57.58 32.52 138.50
CA VAL A 151 57.26 31.13 138.86
C VAL A 151 56.14 31.06 139.93
N THR A 152 55.91 32.15 140.66
CA THR A 152 55.00 32.16 141.83
C THR A 152 53.53 32.21 141.46
N SER A 153 53.18 32.92 140.37
CA SER A 153 51.84 32.81 139.78
C SER A 153 51.60 31.39 139.25
N ASP A 154 52.65 30.67 138.85
CA ASP A 154 52.50 29.43 138.10
C ASP A 154 52.17 28.24 138.96
N ILE A 155 52.46 28.25 140.26
CA ILE A 155 51.99 27.18 141.14
C ILE A 155 50.44 27.18 141.23
N GLU A 156 49.81 28.34 141.08
CA GLU A 156 48.35 28.48 141.00
C GLU A 156 47.83 28.33 139.56
N LYS A 157 48.51 28.90 138.54
CA LYS A 157 48.19 28.63 137.12
C LYS A 157 48.26 27.14 136.84
N ILE A 158 49.36 26.43 137.16
CA ILE A 158 49.54 24.99 136.93
C ILE A 158 48.44 24.16 137.60
N ARG A 159 47.88 24.58 138.75
CA ARG A 159 46.72 23.90 139.34
C ARG A 159 45.43 24.14 138.56
N ALA A 160 45.20 25.37 138.10
CA ALA A 160 44.09 25.69 137.21
C ALA A 160 44.26 25.05 135.82
N GLU A 161 45.48 24.95 135.31
CA GLU A 161 45.88 24.33 134.05
C GLU A 161 45.88 22.81 134.14
N ILE A 162 46.18 22.17 135.26
CA ILE A 162 45.94 20.73 135.40
C ILE A 162 44.44 20.44 135.33
N LYS A 163 43.58 21.31 135.89
CA LYS A 163 42.12 21.17 135.76
C LYS A 163 41.65 21.47 134.33
N LYS A 164 42.07 22.59 133.74
CA LYS A 164 41.75 23.00 132.37
C LYS A 164 42.30 22.02 131.33
N ASN A 165 43.53 21.52 131.48
CA ASN A 165 44.11 20.51 130.60
C ASN A 165 43.43 19.15 130.75
N ASN A 166 42.84 18.81 131.90
CA ASN A 166 41.98 17.63 131.99
C ASN A 166 40.65 17.85 131.26
N GLU A 167 40.05 19.04 131.36
CA GLU A 167 38.84 19.42 130.61
C GLU A 167 39.11 19.51 129.09
N ASP A 168 40.25 20.07 128.69
CA ASP A 168 40.71 20.15 127.29
C ASP A 168 41.17 18.78 126.77
N MET A 169 41.75 17.90 127.59
CA MET A 169 42.04 16.50 127.22
C MET A 169 40.76 15.70 127.04
N GLU A 170 39.73 15.95 127.85
CA GLU A 170 38.41 15.33 127.69
C GLU A 170 37.68 15.86 126.44
N ASN A 171 37.80 17.15 126.15
CA ASN A 171 37.31 17.75 124.89
C ASN A 171 38.09 17.24 123.67
N MET A 172 39.42 17.13 123.75
CA MET A 172 40.27 16.55 122.70
C MET A 172 39.98 15.06 122.51
N ARG A 173 39.70 14.29 123.56
CA ARG A 173 39.22 12.90 123.44
C ARG A 173 37.89 12.83 122.68
N LYS A 174 36.94 13.72 122.97
CA LYS A 174 35.67 13.81 122.26
C LYS A 174 35.83 14.26 120.80
N GLN A 175 36.73 15.20 120.52
CA GLN A 175 37.06 15.60 119.14
C GLN A 175 37.78 14.50 118.37
N ILE A 176 38.72 13.78 118.99
CA ILE A 176 39.39 12.63 118.41
C ILE A 176 38.38 11.51 118.12
N GLU A 177 37.43 11.24 119.02
CA GLU A 177 36.38 10.24 118.75
C GLU A 177 35.40 10.71 117.65
N SER A 178 35.03 12.01 117.61
CA SER A 178 34.24 12.59 116.51
C SER A 178 34.95 12.41 115.17
N MET A 179 36.21 12.88 115.06
CA MET A 179 37.04 12.73 113.86
C MET A 179 37.31 11.26 113.51
N ARG A 180 37.34 10.35 114.50
CA ARG A 180 37.44 8.90 114.28
C ARG A 180 36.15 8.34 113.69
N THR A 181 34.98 8.76 114.17
CA THR A 181 33.69 8.36 113.59
C THR A 181 33.48 8.94 112.18
N GLU A 182 33.80 10.21 111.98
CA GLU A 182 33.79 10.89 110.68
C GLU A 182 34.77 10.24 109.70
N GLY A 183 35.99 9.93 110.15
CA GLY A 183 36.98 9.20 109.36
C GLY A 183 36.51 7.79 108.96
N VAL A 184 35.79 7.09 109.83
CA VAL A 184 35.20 5.77 109.51
C VAL A 184 34.04 5.90 108.50
N SER A 185 33.20 6.94 108.57
CA SER A 185 32.21 7.20 107.52
C SER A 185 32.86 7.60 106.19
N LEU A 186 33.86 8.49 106.21
CA LEU A 186 34.56 8.94 105.00
C LEU A 186 35.32 7.81 104.32
N VAL A 187 35.94 6.88 105.08
CA VAL A 187 36.55 5.66 104.52
C VAL A 187 35.49 4.74 103.88
N LYS A 188 34.28 4.66 104.46
CA LYS A 188 33.17 3.85 103.93
C LYS A 188 32.46 4.49 102.73
N GLU A 189 32.53 5.81 102.60
CA GLU A 189 32.12 6.52 101.39
C GLU A 189 33.20 6.42 100.31
N ALA A 190 34.48 6.56 100.66
CA ALA A 190 35.61 6.37 99.75
C ALA A 190 35.74 4.94 99.20
N SER A 191 35.30 3.91 99.94
CA SER A 191 35.21 2.55 99.40
C SER A 191 34.10 2.42 98.37
N LYS A 192 32.93 3.02 98.62
CA LYS A 192 31.80 3.01 97.68
C LYS A 192 32.09 3.81 96.41
N THR A 193 32.61 5.02 96.52
CA THR A 193 32.96 5.83 95.34
C THR A 193 34.10 5.21 94.55
N LYS A 194 34.92 4.35 95.18
CA LYS A 194 35.86 3.48 94.45
C LYS A 194 35.16 2.32 93.73
N GLU A 195 34.23 1.61 94.37
CA GLU A 195 33.42 0.57 93.71
C GLU A 195 32.64 1.16 92.50
N GLU A 196 32.09 2.36 92.66
CA GLU A 196 31.43 3.13 91.59
C GLU A 196 32.42 3.58 90.50
N LEU A 197 33.65 4.00 90.86
CA LEU A 197 34.70 4.36 89.90
C LEU A 197 35.19 3.15 89.09
N ASP A 198 35.42 2.02 89.74
CA ASP A 198 35.88 0.78 89.10
C ASP A 198 34.81 0.26 88.11
N LEU A 199 33.52 0.37 88.45
CA LEU A 199 32.38 0.09 87.53
C LEU A 199 32.33 1.08 86.36
N VAL A 200 32.40 2.38 86.61
CA VAL A 200 32.40 3.41 85.54
C VAL A 200 33.62 3.26 84.61
N GLN A 201 34.75 2.78 85.12
CA GLN A 201 35.94 2.49 84.33
C GLN A 201 35.74 1.24 83.44
N GLU A 202 34.99 0.24 83.90
CA GLU A 202 34.61 -0.94 83.12
C GLU A 202 33.59 -0.57 82.02
N ASP A 203 32.59 0.25 82.33
CA ASP A 203 31.65 0.81 81.35
C ASP A 203 32.36 1.67 80.29
N LEU A 204 33.35 2.49 80.68
CA LEU A 204 34.16 3.29 79.75
C LEU A 204 34.95 2.40 78.79
N ASN A 205 35.50 1.29 79.27
CA ASN A 205 36.24 0.34 78.45
C ASN A 205 35.32 -0.36 77.45
N GLN A 206 34.11 -0.76 77.87
CA GLN A 206 33.08 -1.29 76.98
C GLN A 206 32.67 -0.27 75.92
N LEU A 207 32.36 0.97 76.33
CA LEU A 207 31.96 2.05 75.41
C LEU A 207 33.05 2.33 74.36
N ASN A 208 34.30 2.46 74.78
CA ASN A 208 35.44 2.65 73.86
C ASN A 208 35.56 1.50 72.86
N SER A 209 35.34 0.24 73.26
CA SER A 209 35.33 -0.87 72.31
C SER A 209 34.17 -0.79 71.29
N THR A 210 32.98 -0.34 71.71
CA THR A 210 31.86 -0.12 70.77
C THR A 210 32.09 1.07 69.85
N ILE A 211 32.80 2.11 70.30
CA ILE A 211 33.19 3.24 69.45
C ILE A 211 34.16 2.78 68.37
N SER A 212 35.22 2.04 68.71
CA SER A 212 36.16 1.49 67.71
C SER A 212 35.45 0.66 66.64
N ASN A 213 34.61 -0.29 67.06
CA ASN A 213 33.83 -1.12 66.13
C ASN A 213 32.91 -0.28 65.21
N ASN A 214 32.32 0.80 65.73
CA ASN A 214 31.48 1.71 64.94
C ASN A 214 32.31 2.60 63.99
N GLU A 215 33.52 3.01 64.36
CA GLU A 215 34.44 3.73 63.47
C GLU A 215 34.93 2.81 62.33
N ASP A 216 35.22 1.54 62.61
CA ASP A 216 35.59 0.55 61.60
C ASP A 216 34.44 0.28 60.60
N VAL A 217 33.20 0.10 61.10
CA VAL A 217 32.00 -0.05 60.26
C VAL A 217 31.70 1.24 59.46
N PHE A 218 31.88 2.42 60.06
CA PHE A 218 31.74 3.70 59.35
C PHE A 218 32.79 3.86 58.25
N ASN A 219 34.04 3.48 58.50
CA ASN A 219 35.10 3.52 57.49
C ASN A 219 34.83 2.54 56.34
N SER A 220 34.44 1.31 56.65
CA SER A 220 34.05 0.28 55.66
C SER A 220 32.90 0.76 54.76
N THR A 221 31.78 1.19 55.34
CA THR A 221 30.61 1.70 54.57
C THR A 221 30.92 3.00 53.81
N ASN A 222 31.87 3.82 54.26
CA ASN A 222 32.37 5.00 53.54
C ASN A 222 33.32 4.65 52.38
N SER A 223 34.02 3.50 52.41
CA SER A 223 34.67 2.94 51.21
C SER A 223 33.64 2.40 50.21
N GLU A 224 32.68 1.61 50.65
CA GLU A 224 31.59 1.09 49.79
C GLU A 224 30.84 2.23 49.08
N ALA A 225 30.47 3.28 49.82
CA ALA A 225 29.80 4.46 49.26
C ALA A 225 30.63 5.19 48.18
N LYS A 226 31.96 5.16 48.25
CA LYS A 226 32.85 5.72 47.21
C LYS A 226 32.90 4.82 45.99
N VAL A 227 33.02 3.50 46.15
CA VAL A 227 32.99 2.53 45.05
C VAL A 227 31.67 2.65 44.29
N ILE A 228 30.54 2.70 45.01
CA ILE A 228 29.21 2.92 44.42
C ILE A 228 29.13 4.27 43.68
N HIS A 229 29.75 5.34 44.21
CA HIS A 229 29.78 6.64 43.53
C HIS A 229 30.60 6.59 42.22
N GLU A 230 31.74 5.91 42.21
CA GLU A 230 32.58 5.72 41.02
C GLU A 230 31.89 4.82 39.97
N GLN A 231 31.21 3.75 40.40
CA GLN A 231 30.35 2.91 39.54
C GLN A 231 29.22 3.74 38.90
N ILE A 232 28.49 4.55 39.68
CA ILE A 232 27.44 5.44 39.19
C ILE A 232 27.99 6.44 38.17
N GLN A 233 29.19 6.99 38.40
CA GLN A 233 29.81 7.93 37.47
C GLN A 233 30.29 7.24 36.18
N ALA A 234 30.86 6.04 36.26
CA ALA A 234 31.22 5.22 35.10
C ALA A 234 29.98 4.82 34.26
N LEU A 235 28.88 4.44 34.90
CA LEU A 235 27.58 4.19 34.25
C LEU A 235 27.03 5.46 33.59
N THR A 236 27.14 6.61 34.26
CA THR A 236 26.73 7.91 33.73
C THR A 236 27.52 8.29 32.47
N ASP A 237 28.81 7.99 32.40
CA ASP A 237 29.63 8.24 31.21
C ASP A 237 29.41 7.22 30.09
N LYS A 238 29.20 5.93 30.42
CA LYS A 238 28.69 4.93 29.46
C LYS A 238 27.36 5.38 28.83
N TYR A 239 26.44 5.91 29.64
CA TYR A 239 25.15 6.44 29.17
C TYR A 239 25.30 7.66 28.24
N LYS A 240 26.22 8.59 28.54
CA LYS A 240 26.57 9.71 27.63
C LYS A 240 27.14 9.21 26.30
N GLN A 241 28.00 8.20 26.31
CA GLN A 241 28.54 7.59 25.08
C GLN A 241 27.42 6.95 24.25
N ASN A 242 26.53 6.17 24.87
CA ASN A 242 25.38 5.57 24.19
C ASN A 242 24.45 6.63 23.58
N ILE A 243 24.16 7.73 24.28
CA ILE A 243 23.40 8.87 23.73
C ILE A 243 24.06 9.44 22.47
N ASN A 244 25.40 9.56 22.44
CA ASN A 244 26.10 10.09 21.26
C ASN A 244 26.11 9.09 20.10
N GLN A 245 26.28 7.79 20.36
CA GLN A 245 26.13 6.74 19.33
C GLN A 245 24.69 6.71 18.76
N ILE A 246 23.67 6.91 19.61
CA ILE A 246 22.28 7.03 19.17
C ILE A 246 22.09 8.24 18.25
N LYS A 247 22.65 9.41 18.59
CA LYS A 247 22.61 10.60 17.71
C LYS A 247 23.28 10.35 16.36
N GLU A 248 24.48 9.78 16.34
CA GLU A 248 25.15 9.38 15.10
C GLU A 248 24.30 8.41 14.26
N SER A 249 23.64 7.44 14.91
CA SER A 249 22.74 6.50 14.22
C SER A 249 21.53 7.23 13.61
N GLN A 250 20.96 8.20 14.32
CA GLN A 250 19.84 9.02 13.86
C GLN A 250 20.24 9.91 12.67
N GLU A 251 21.42 10.52 12.69
CA GLU A 251 21.96 11.27 11.55
C GLU A 251 22.18 10.37 10.32
N ARG A 252 22.77 9.19 10.50
CA ARG A 252 22.94 8.19 9.42
C ARG A 252 21.60 7.72 8.86
N ILE A 253 20.58 7.54 9.72
CA ILE A 253 19.20 7.23 9.31
C ILE A 253 18.59 8.38 8.51
N ALA A 254 18.74 9.63 8.95
CA ALA A 254 18.24 10.81 8.24
C ALA A 254 18.89 10.97 6.85
N GLN A 255 20.22 10.79 6.76
CA GLN A 255 20.96 10.79 5.49
C GLN A 255 20.47 9.67 4.56
N ASN A 256 20.26 8.45 5.07
CA ASN A 256 19.71 7.34 4.28
C ASN A 256 18.26 7.59 3.82
N GLN A 257 17.42 8.25 4.62
CA GLN A 257 16.08 8.65 4.20
C GLN A 257 16.12 9.70 3.09
N GLU A 258 17.03 10.67 3.17
CA GLU A 258 17.23 11.71 2.14
C GLU A 258 17.77 11.12 0.82
N VAL A 259 18.70 10.17 0.88
CA VAL A 259 19.15 9.40 -0.30
C VAL A 259 18.00 8.58 -0.89
N LYS A 260 17.16 7.94 -0.05
CA LYS A 260 15.99 7.18 -0.50
C LYS A 260 14.95 8.07 -1.20
N ARG A 261 14.73 9.32 -0.75
CA ARG A 261 13.87 10.30 -1.44
C ARG A 261 14.40 10.63 -2.83
N LYS A 262 15.70 10.89 -2.95
CA LYS A 262 16.36 11.18 -4.24
C LYS A 262 16.24 10.00 -5.20
N LEU A 263 16.54 8.79 -4.75
CA LEU A 263 16.41 7.57 -5.55
C LEU A 263 14.97 7.32 -6.03
N LEU A 264 13.96 7.60 -5.20
CA LEU A 264 12.54 7.50 -5.60
C LEU A 264 12.17 8.54 -6.66
N MET A 265 12.62 9.79 -6.48
CA MET A 265 12.40 10.88 -7.44
C MET A 265 13.10 10.63 -8.78
N ASP A 266 14.28 10.01 -8.76
CA ASP A 266 14.99 9.54 -9.96
C ASP A 266 14.27 8.35 -10.62
N GLN A 267 13.70 7.42 -9.84
CA GLN A 267 12.86 6.34 -10.36
C GLN A 267 11.64 6.90 -11.12
N ASP A 268 10.87 7.80 -10.49
CA ASP A 268 9.72 8.47 -11.11
C ASP A 268 10.11 9.21 -12.41
N ASN A 269 11.26 9.90 -12.40
CA ASN A 269 11.81 10.55 -13.60
C ASN A 269 12.14 9.53 -14.71
N THR A 270 12.85 8.43 -14.40
CA THR A 270 13.17 7.41 -15.41
C THR A 270 11.94 6.70 -15.96
N ASP A 271 10.88 6.52 -15.16
CA ASP A 271 9.65 5.89 -15.61
C ASP A 271 8.78 6.84 -16.45
N TYR A 272 8.82 8.14 -16.16
CA TYR A 272 8.29 9.17 -17.07
C TYR A 272 9.05 9.20 -18.41
N GLU A 273 10.38 9.10 -18.39
CA GLU A 273 11.17 8.96 -19.63
C GLU A 273 10.85 7.67 -20.39
N ARG A 274 10.76 6.52 -19.70
CA ARG A 274 10.32 5.24 -20.29
C ARG A 274 8.94 5.36 -20.92
N PHE A 275 7.99 6.04 -20.27
CA PHE A 275 6.67 6.32 -20.84
C PHE A 275 6.74 7.18 -22.11
N LEU A 276 7.54 8.26 -22.10
CA LEU A 276 7.76 9.10 -23.28
C LEU A 276 8.43 8.33 -24.43
N ILE A 277 9.42 7.49 -24.14
CA ILE A 277 10.07 6.60 -25.11
C ILE A 277 9.08 5.58 -25.65
N HIS A 278 8.29 4.93 -24.80
CA HIS A 278 7.27 3.96 -25.24
C HIS A 278 6.20 4.63 -26.12
N LYS A 279 5.79 5.86 -25.80
CA LYS A 279 4.87 6.68 -26.60
C LYS A 279 5.47 7.07 -27.96
N LYS A 280 6.77 7.38 -28.02
CA LYS A 280 7.53 7.59 -29.28
C LYS A 280 7.60 6.29 -30.10
N ILE A 281 7.95 5.16 -29.48
CA ILE A 281 8.02 3.84 -30.12
C ILE A 281 6.65 3.40 -30.65
N HIS A 282 5.56 3.62 -29.91
CA HIS A 282 4.23 3.25 -30.35
C HIS A 282 3.78 4.06 -31.59
N ARG A 283 4.05 5.38 -31.59
CA ARG A 283 3.88 6.23 -32.79
C ARG A 283 4.76 5.75 -33.95
N GLY A 284 6.00 5.37 -33.70
CA GLY A 284 6.91 4.77 -34.68
C GLY A 284 6.38 3.47 -35.28
N LYS A 285 5.85 2.56 -34.44
CA LYS A 285 5.22 1.29 -34.87
C LYS A 285 3.97 1.52 -35.72
N ILE A 286 3.15 2.54 -35.40
CA ILE A 286 1.99 2.93 -36.22
C ILE A 286 2.47 3.48 -37.57
N ASN A 287 3.42 4.42 -37.57
CA ASN A 287 3.97 4.99 -38.80
C ASN A 287 4.62 3.91 -39.69
N LEU A 288 5.34 2.95 -39.10
CA LEU A 288 5.94 1.83 -39.82
C LEU A 288 4.89 0.87 -40.42
N ARG A 289 3.76 0.64 -39.74
CA ARG A 289 2.62 -0.10 -40.32
C ARG A 289 2.02 0.66 -41.51
N MET A 290 1.89 1.98 -41.40
CA MET A 290 1.37 2.83 -42.49
C MET A 290 2.31 2.90 -43.68
N THR A 291 3.64 3.01 -43.48
CA THR A 291 4.60 2.98 -44.59
C THR A 291 4.76 1.59 -45.19
N LYS A 292 4.73 0.51 -44.38
CA LYS A 292 4.66 -0.86 -44.93
C LYS A 292 3.43 -1.06 -45.82
N LYS A 293 2.23 -0.71 -45.35
CA LYS A 293 1.02 -0.80 -46.17
C LYS A 293 1.13 0.00 -47.47
N LYS A 294 1.62 1.25 -47.41
CA LYS A 294 1.91 2.05 -48.63
C LYS A 294 2.90 1.35 -49.55
N ASN A 295 3.96 0.74 -49.02
CA ASN A 295 4.94 0.00 -49.81
C ASN A 295 4.33 -1.27 -50.44
N ASP A 296 3.48 -1.99 -49.72
CA ASP A 296 2.74 -3.14 -50.26
C ASP A 296 1.79 -2.72 -51.38
N ASP A 297 1.15 -1.55 -51.27
CA ASP A 297 0.28 -0.97 -52.29
C ASP A 297 1.08 -0.44 -53.50
N TYR A 298 2.26 0.17 -53.30
CA TYR A 298 3.21 0.50 -54.38
C TYR A 298 3.76 -0.77 -55.07
N ASN A 299 4.09 -1.83 -54.33
CA ASN A 299 4.56 -3.10 -54.90
C ASN A 299 3.48 -3.79 -55.75
N LYS A 300 2.20 -3.67 -55.39
CA LYS A 300 1.07 -4.11 -56.23
C LYS A 300 0.99 -3.28 -57.52
N LEU A 301 1.15 -1.95 -57.42
CA LEU A 301 1.13 -1.05 -58.57
C LEU A 301 2.29 -1.33 -59.53
N ILE A 302 3.50 -1.53 -59.02
CA ILE A 302 4.69 -1.90 -59.81
C ILE A 302 4.46 -3.22 -60.53
N LYS A 303 3.94 -4.26 -59.84
CA LYS A 303 3.61 -5.54 -60.48
C LYS A 303 2.52 -5.43 -61.54
N ALA A 304 1.53 -4.54 -61.34
CA ALA A 304 0.49 -4.27 -62.33
C ALA A 304 1.04 -3.50 -63.55
N GLN A 305 2.03 -2.63 -63.37
CA GLN A 305 2.74 -1.94 -64.45
C GLN A 305 3.69 -2.88 -65.20
N GLN A 306 4.44 -3.74 -64.51
CA GLN A 306 5.25 -4.80 -65.12
C GLN A 306 4.37 -5.70 -65.99
N GLY A 307 3.31 -6.28 -65.42
CA GLY A 307 2.31 -7.06 -66.17
C GLY A 307 1.47 -6.27 -67.20
N TYR A 308 1.76 -4.99 -67.44
CA TYR A 308 1.30 -4.21 -68.59
C TYR A 308 2.42 -4.05 -69.63
N TYR A 309 3.64 -3.72 -69.20
CA TYR A 309 4.84 -3.71 -70.06
C TYR A 309 5.11 -5.08 -70.68
N ASP A 310 5.09 -6.17 -69.91
CA ASP A 310 5.25 -7.55 -70.40
C ASP A 310 4.24 -7.88 -71.52
N ARG A 311 3.03 -7.31 -71.44
CA ARG A 311 1.97 -7.45 -72.45
C ARG A 311 2.19 -6.56 -73.68
N GLN A 312 2.72 -5.34 -73.50
CA GLN A 312 3.13 -4.51 -74.63
C GLN A 312 4.34 -5.11 -75.36
N GLU A 313 5.30 -5.69 -74.64
CA GLU A 313 6.48 -6.35 -75.20
C GLU A 313 6.10 -7.64 -75.94
N MET A 314 5.20 -8.46 -75.38
CA MET A 314 4.55 -9.56 -76.11
C MET A 314 3.97 -9.09 -77.46
N ILE A 315 3.14 -8.05 -77.47
CA ILE A 315 2.51 -7.51 -78.69
C ILE A 315 3.58 -6.94 -79.65
N ALA A 316 4.59 -6.25 -79.13
CA ALA A 316 5.70 -5.71 -79.92
C ALA A 316 6.65 -6.80 -80.46
N SER A 317 6.62 -8.02 -79.90
CA SER A 317 7.39 -9.17 -80.40
C SER A 317 6.67 -9.94 -81.52
N THR A 318 5.33 -9.94 -81.56
CA THR A 318 4.55 -10.58 -82.64
C THR A 318 4.40 -9.67 -83.85
N PHE A 319 4.19 -8.36 -83.64
CA PHE A 319 3.98 -7.38 -84.73
C PHE A 319 5.06 -7.40 -85.85
N PRO A 320 6.37 -7.60 -85.56
CA PRO A 320 7.41 -7.74 -86.58
C PRO A 320 7.37 -9.05 -87.37
N ALA A 321 6.74 -10.11 -86.84
CA ALA A 321 6.50 -11.35 -87.58
C ALA A 321 5.33 -11.17 -88.55
N ASP A 322 4.23 -10.57 -88.07
CA ASP A 322 3.06 -10.25 -88.89
C ASP A 322 3.41 -9.28 -90.03
N LEU A 323 4.22 -8.25 -89.74
CA LEU A 323 4.76 -7.32 -90.74
C LEU A 323 5.66 -8.00 -91.78
N LYS A 324 6.40 -9.07 -91.43
CA LYS A 324 7.21 -9.82 -92.41
C LYS A 324 6.32 -10.65 -93.33
N LEU A 325 5.27 -11.26 -92.79
CA LEU A 325 4.26 -11.99 -93.56
C LEU A 325 3.55 -11.05 -94.56
N LEU A 326 3.02 -9.93 -94.07
CA LEU A 326 2.29 -8.95 -94.89
C LEU A 326 3.18 -8.27 -95.94
N ASN A 327 4.45 -7.99 -95.63
CA ASN A 327 5.39 -7.47 -96.65
C ASN A 327 5.70 -8.51 -97.73
N LYS A 328 5.77 -9.81 -97.38
CA LYS A 328 5.97 -10.86 -98.38
C LYS A 328 4.76 -11.00 -99.31
N GLU A 329 3.55 -11.07 -98.76
CA GLU A 329 2.30 -11.07 -99.54
C GLU A 329 2.23 -9.85 -100.49
N LYS A 330 2.71 -8.69 -100.03
CA LYS A 330 2.81 -7.48 -100.84
C LYS A 330 3.87 -7.56 -101.94
N GLU A 331 5.02 -8.20 -101.71
CA GLU A 331 6.03 -8.43 -102.77
C GLU A 331 5.54 -9.43 -103.82
N ASP A 332 4.87 -10.50 -103.39
CA ASP A 332 4.26 -11.49 -104.28
C ASP A 332 3.20 -10.83 -105.18
N LEU A 333 2.24 -10.10 -104.61
CA LEU A 333 1.23 -9.32 -105.36
C LEU A 333 1.84 -8.24 -106.28
N LEU A 334 2.95 -7.63 -105.90
CA LEU A 334 3.66 -6.65 -106.73
C LEU A 334 4.37 -7.32 -107.92
N ASN A 335 4.73 -8.59 -107.82
CA ASN A 335 5.27 -9.37 -108.93
C ASN A 335 4.15 -9.81 -109.89
N ASP A 336 3.01 -10.31 -109.38
CA ASP A 336 1.82 -10.58 -110.19
C ASP A 336 1.41 -9.35 -111.02
N GLN A 337 1.42 -8.16 -110.41
CA GLN A 337 1.11 -6.90 -111.10
C GLN A 337 2.13 -6.56 -112.21
N LYS A 338 3.41 -6.91 -112.05
CA LYS A 338 4.43 -6.76 -113.12
C LYS A 338 4.19 -7.75 -114.26
N GLU A 339 3.73 -8.96 -114.00
CA GLU A 339 3.44 -9.93 -115.06
C GLU A 339 2.17 -9.55 -115.84
N ILE A 340 1.11 -9.13 -115.14
CA ILE A 340 -0.11 -8.59 -115.76
C ILE A 340 0.21 -7.38 -116.64
N THR A 341 1.12 -6.49 -116.23
CA THR A 341 1.51 -5.33 -117.06
C THR A 341 2.38 -5.70 -118.26
N LYS A 342 3.24 -6.73 -118.18
CA LYS A 342 3.91 -7.33 -119.36
C LYS A 342 2.88 -7.85 -120.37
N TYR A 343 1.98 -8.73 -119.96
CA TYR A 343 0.94 -9.27 -120.85
C TYR A 343 0.07 -8.16 -121.46
N HIS A 344 -0.26 -7.11 -120.70
CA HIS A 344 -0.99 -5.97 -121.24
C HIS A 344 -0.20 -5.20 -122.31
N SER A 345 1.12 -5.03 -122.13
CA SER A 345 1.98 -4.41 -123.15
C SER A 345 2.14 -5.27 -124.41
N GLU A 346 2.25 -6.59 -124.27
CA GLU A 346 2.29 -7.54 -125.38
C GLU A 346 1.00 -7.50 -126.21
N ILE A 347 -0.16 -7.55 -125.54
CA ILE A 347 -1.49 -7.41 -126.17
C ILE A 347 -1.62 -6.07 -126.89
N GLN A 348 -1.14 -4.97 -126.29
CA GLN A 348 -1.18 -3.65 -126.93
C GLN A 348 -0.25 -3.57 -128.15
N ASN A 349 0.94 -4.20 -128.12
CA ASN A 349 1.84 -4.28 -129.26
C ASN A 349 1.21 -5.06 -130.42
N VAL A 350 0.68 -6.27 -130.17
CA VAL A 350 -0.04 -7.07 -131.17
C VAL A 350 -1.24 -6.32 -131.75
N LYS A 351 -1.97 -5.57 -130.91
CA LYS A 351 -3.09 -4.72 -131.36
C LYS A 351 -2.61 -3.56 -132.24
N ASN A 352 -1.47 -2.94 -131.94
CA ASN A 352 -0.86 -1.91 -132.78
C ASN A 352 -0.37 -2.50 -134.13
N GLU A 353 0.18 -3.70 -134.13
CA GLU A 353 0.56 -4.43 -135.36
C GLU A 353 -0.67 -4.71 -136.24
N TYR A 354 -1.77 -5.21 -135.67
CA TYR A 354 -3.02 -5.38 -136.41
C TYR A 354 -3.61 -4.05 -136.93
N GLN A 355 -3.51 -2.96 -136.15
CA GLN A 355 -3.94 -1.63 -136.62
C GLN A 355 -3.06 -1.13 -137.77
N ASN A 356 -1.73 -1.30 -137.69
CA ASN A 356 -0.80 -0.96 -138.76
C ASN A 356 -1.05 -1.80 -140.02
N ALA A 357 -1.33 -3.10 -139.89
CA ALA A 357 -1.70 -3.96 -141.02
C ALA A 357 -3.04 -3.55 -141.65
N ILE A 358 -4.05 -3.17 -140.84
CA ILE A 358 -5.32 -2.62 -141.35
C ILE A 358 -5.10 -1.29 -142.07
N GLN A 359 -4.22 -0.43 -141.54
CA GLN A 359 -3.90 0.86 -142.15
C GLN A 359 -3.14 0.68 -143.48
N GLN A 360 -2.11 -0.19 -143.53
CA GLN A 360 -1.44 -0.56 -144.77
C GLN A 360 -2.42 -1.13 -145.81
N ASN A 361 -3.36 -2.01 -145.42
CA ASN A 361 -4.38 -2.52 -146.33
C ASN A 361 -5.34 -1.42 -146.82
N ARG A 362 -5.73 -0.46 -145.97
CA ARG A 362 -6.50 0.72 -146.37
C ARG A 362 -5.72 1.60 -147.34
N ASP A 363 -4.44 1.80 -147.10
CA ASP A 363 -3.57 2.64 -147.91
C ASP A 363 -3.27 1.97 -149.26
N ILE A 364 -3.15 0.64 -149.32
CA ILE A 364 -3.12 -0.14 -150.57
C ILE A 364 -4.45 -0.01 -151.33
N ILE A 365 -5.61 -0.06 -150.64
CA ILE A 365 -6.92 0.16 -151.28
C ILE A 365 -7.08 1.61 -151.77
N GLN A 366 -6.56 2.60 -151.03
CA GLN A 366 -6.51 3.98 -151.49
C GLN A 366 -5.56 4.13 -152.68
N GLN A 367 -4.37 3.53 -152.66
CA GLN A 367 -3.43 3.52 -153.76
C GLN A 367 -4.02 2.82 -155.00
N ALA A 368 -4.76 1.72 -154.85
CA ALA A 368 -5.49 1.10 -155.96
C ALA A 368 -6.58 2.03 -156.54
N LYS A 369 -7.28 2.79 -155.69
CA LYS A 369 -8.26 3.81 -156.13
C LYS A 369 -7.59 5.03 -156.76
N THR A 370 -6.48 5.54 -156.21
CA THR A 370 -5.77 6.69 -156.77
C THR A 370 -5.01 6.30 -158.02
N VAL A 371 -4.47 5.08 -158.15
CA VAL A 371 -3.89 4.54 -159.41
C VAL A 371 -4.98 4.26 -160.45
N LYS A 372 -6.19 3.81 -160.07
CA LYS A 372 -7.33 3.77 -161.00
C LYS A 372 -7.68 5.18 -161.50
N ASN A 373 -7.77 6.15 -160.58
CA ASN A 373 -8.08 7.54 -160.90
C ASN A 373 -6.90 8.29 -161.53
N SER A 374 -5.66 7.83 -161.39
CA SER A 374 -4.43 8.44 -161.94
C SER A 374 -3.85 7.69 -163.12
N LEU A 375 -4.36 6.51 -163.49
CA LEU A 375 -4.39 6.14 -164.91
C LEU A 375 -5.35 7.10 -165.62
N SER A 376 -6.60 7.21 -165.14
CA SER A 376 -7.61 8.14 -165.68
C SER A 376 -7.15 9.61 -165.72
N MET A 377 -6.37 10.06 -164.73
CA MET A 377 -5.82 11.42 -164.67
C MET A 377 -4.38 11.55 -165.16
N SER A 378 -3.52 10.52 -165.22
CA SER A 378 -2.19 10.64 -165.89
C SER A 378 -2.31 10.54 -167.41
N ILE A 379 -3.36 9.86 -167.91
CA ILE A 379 -3.93 10.09 -169.25
C ILE A 379 -4.23 11.60 -169.51
N LYS A 380 -4.36 12.41 -168.44
CA LYS A 380 -4.57 13.88 -168.46
C LYS A 380 -3.48 14.73 -167.75
N ALA A 381 -2.41 14.11 -167.22
CA ALA A 381 -1.51 14.77 -166.26
C ALA A 381 -0.05 14.28 -166.26
N LYS A 382 0.29 13.31 -167.13
CA LYS A 382 1.66 13.26 -167.71
C LYS A 382 2.01 14.51 -168.52
N GLN A 383 1.10 15.48 -168.54
CA GLN A 383 1.22 16.80 -169.13
C GLN A 383 1.99 17.84 -168.25
N LEU A 384 2.32 17.68 -166.91
CA LEU A 384 2.67 18.88 -166.03
C LEU A 384 3.45 18.84 -164.58
N THR A 385 4.75 18.43 -164.37
CA THR A 385 5.84 18.99 -163.37
C THR A 385 5.92 18.81 -161.73
N ALA A 386 7.05 19.07 -160.89
CA ALA A 386 7.31 18.80 -159.32
C ALA A 386 8.63 19.29 -158.36
N ASP A 387 8.75 19.33 -156.90
CA ASP A 387 9.95 19.73 -155.82
C ASP A 387 10.02 19.66 -154.08
N LYS A 388 11.20 19.77 -153.21
CA LYS A 388 11.83 20.12 -151.68
C LYS A 388 11.51 19.66 -150.05
N GLN A 389 12.11 19.84 -148.72
CA GLN A 389 13.29 20.27 -147.62
C GLN A 389 13.10 19.93 -145.95
N GLN A 390 13.75 20.09 -144.63
CA GLN A 390 15.03 20.36 -143.64
C GLN A 390 15.00 20.22 -141.91
N PHE A 391 16.05 20.37 -140.90
CA PHE A 391 16.10 20.15 -139.25
C PHE A 391 17.24 20.70 -138.07
N ILE A 392 17.33 20.43 -136.63
CA ILE A 392 18.22 21.01 -135.37
C ILE A 392 18.55 20.31 -133.82
N VAL A 393 19.30 20.83 -132.67
CA VAL A 393 19.84 20.27 -131.20
C VAL A 393 20.16 21.24 -129.83
N GLY A 394 20.69 21.18 -128.46
CA GLY A 394 21.41 20.45 -127.17
C GLY A 394 21.63 21.27 -125.68
N ASN A 395 22.24 21.19 -124.35
CA ASN A 395 23.06 20.45 -123.13
C ASN A 395 23.07 21.13 -121.54
N LEU A 396 23.72 21.04 -120.22
CA LEU A 396 24.89 20.57 -119.18
C LEU A 396 24.80 20.62 -117.44
N GLU A 397 25.86 20.48 -116.45
CA GLU A 397 26.01 20.07 -114.86
C GLU A 397 27.13 20.72 -113.71
N GLU A 398 27.63 20.52 -112.34
CA GLU A 398 27.54 20.02 -110.76
C GLU A 398 28.79 20.40 -109.62
N ASP A 399 29.25 20.25 -108.23
CA ASP A 399 29.14 19.84 -106.62
C ASP A 399 30.23 20.50 -105.45
N LEU A 400 30.75 20.33 -104.08
CA LEU A 400 30.89 19.50 -102.67
C LEU A 400 31.68 20.01 -101.21
N GLU A 401 31.76 19.30 -99.94
CA GLU A 401 32.66 19.20 -98.54
C GLU A 401 32.52 19.85 -96.96
N LYS A 402 33.14 19.76 -95.63
CA LYS A 402 34.28 19.17 -94.60
C LYS A 402 34.35 19.48 -92.90
N SER A 403 35.11 18.86 -91.81
CA SER A 403 35.29 19.22 -90.20
C SER A 403 36.29 18.49 -88.99
N LYS A 404 36.55 18.85 -87.59
CA LYS A 404 37.41 18.19 -86.34
C LYS A 404 37.73 18.80 -84.75
N TYR A 405 38.02 18.10 -83.48
CA TYR A 405 38.75 18.52 -82.05
C TYR A 405 38.98 17.58 -80.62
N GLN A 406 39.69 17.92 -79.38
CA GLN A 406 39.69 17.50 -77.78
C GLN A 406 40.92 17.42 -76.56
N GLN A 407 40.85 16.91 -75.19
CA GLN A 407 41.66 17.23 -73.79
C GLN A 407 42.08 16.21 -72.45
N ASN A 408 42.53 16.55 -71.10
CA ASN A 408 43.20 15.77 -69.81
C ASN A 408 43.04 16.22 -68.17
N SER A 409 43.52 15.90 -66.82
CA SER A 409 44.53 15.15 -65.75
C SER A 409 44.06 14.61 -64.21
N GLU A 410 44.61 14.29 -62.90
CA GLU A 410 45.63 14.69 -61.69
C GLU A 410 46.04 13.75 -60.31
N SER A 411 46.44 14.16 -58.97
CA SER A 411 47.40 13.56 -57.77
C SER A 411 47.15 13.30 -56.07
N GLU A 412 48.11 13.08 -54.98
CA GLU A 412 48.03 12.12 -53.68
C GLU A 412 48.80 12.02 -52.16
N ARG A 413 48.72 10.90 -51.27
CA ARG A 413 49.31 10.59 -49.84
C ARG A 413 49.39 9.05 -49.30
N ILE A 414 50.47 8.50 -48.58
CA ILE A 414 50.57 7.35 -47.54
C ILE A 414 51.90 6.46 -47.49
N ARG A 415 52.50 6.12 -46.30
CA ARG A 415 53.16 4.80 -45.91
C ARG A 415 53.51 4.65 -44.38
N LYS A 416 53.99 3.47 -43.90
CA LYS A 416 54.21 3.01 -42.49
C LYS A 416 55.67 3.07 -41.95
N ALA A 417 55.85 3.15 -40.61
CA ALA A 417 56.87 2.52 -39.71
C ALA A 417 56.61 3.01 -38.26
N GLU A 418 56.42 2.22 -37.18
CA GLU A 418 57.31 1.30 -36.40
C GLU A 418 58.20 1.94 -35.30
N LEU A 419 57.89 1.59 -34.02
CA LEU A 419 58.78 1.50 -32.83
C LEU A 419 59.47 2.80 -32.29
N ASP A 420 59.90 2.96 -31.02
CA ASP A 420 60.09 2.05 -29.86
C ASP A 420 60.18 2.84 -28.52
N LYS A 421 60.31 2.12 -27.37
CA LYS A 421 60.85 2.55 -26.03
C LYS A 421 59.97 3.48 -25.16
N LEU A 422 59.85 3.31 -23.83
CA LEU A 422 60.71 2.65 -22.81
C LEU A 422 59.92 1.94 -21.66
N LYS A 423 60.43 0.75 -21.24
CA LYS A 423 60.77 0.28 -19.85
C LYS A 423 59.81 0.44 -18.64
N LEU A 424 59.78 -0.46 -17.62
CA LEU A 424 60.23 -1.86 -17.46
C LEU A 424 59.66 -2.46 -16.12
N LYS A 425 59.34 -3.76 -16.10
CA LYS A 425 59.38 -4.82 -15.02
C LYS A 425 59.32 -4.47 -13.49
N GLN A 426 58.58 -5.20 -12.63
CA GLN A 426 58.76 -6.61 -12.14
C GLN A 426 60.09 -6.82 -11.35
N GLU A 427 60.19 -7.53 -10.20
CA GLU A 427 59.25 -8.39 -9.42
C GLU A 427 59.87 -8.86 -8.04
N ASN A 428 59.16 -9.70 -7.27
CA ASN A 428 59.63 -10.69 -6.25
C ASN A 428 59.83 -10.32 -4.74
N PHE A 429 60.20 -11.33 -3.93
CA PHE A 429 59.64 -11.71 -2.60
C PHE A 429 60.68 -12.49 -1.72
N ASN A 430 60.32 -12.91 -0.48
CA ASN A 430 60.93 -13.95 0.44
C ASN A 430 61.85 -13.57 1.67
N ASP A 431 61.36 -13.91 2.89
CA ASP A 431 61.87 -14.81 3.98
C ASP A 431 63.07 -14.57 5.01
N GLU A 432 62.74 -14.71 6.32
CA GLU A 432 63.35 -15.44 7.50
C GLU A 432 64.75 -15.20 8.26
N THR A 433 64.70 -14.73 9.55
CA THR A 433 65.34 -15.24 10.86
C THR A 433 66.83 -14.98 11.42
N TYR A 434 67.01 -14.94 12.79
CA TYR A 434 68.23 -15.06 13.75
C TYR A 434 69.28 -13.89 14.03
N GLY A 435 70.14 -13.77 15.12
CA GLY A 435 70.21 -14.28 16.55
C GLY A 435 71.58 -14.26 17.40
N SER A 436 71.65 -13.63 18.63
CA SER A 436 72.37 -13.97 19.96
C SER A 436 73.91 -13.77 20.44
N ASN A 437 74.20 -12.92 21.51
CA ASN A 437 74.96 -12.82 22.88
C ASN A 437 76.44 -13.36 23.40
N LEU A 438 77.09 -12.93 24.62
CA LEU A 438 78.14 -13.57 25.66
C LEU A 438 79.00 -12.84 26.95
N GLU A 439 79.63 -13.48 28.13
CA GLU A 439 80.14 -13.07 29.68
C GLU A 439 81.40 -13.70 30.74
N ASP A 440 81.77 -13.41 32.16
CA ASP A 440 82.98 -13.84 33.28
C ASP A 440 82.95 -13.72 35.02
N GLU A 441 83.77 -13.85 36.28
CA GLU A 441 85.18 -14.09 37.17
C GLU A 441 85.33 -14.29 38.91
N ALA A 442 86.46 -14.66 39.80
CA ALA A 442 86.98 -14.35 41.36
C ALA A 442 87.80 -15.27 42.61
N PHE A 443 88.63 -14.86 43.77
CA PHE A 443 89.38 -15.67 45.03
C PHE A 443 90.16 -15.12 46.51
N ARG A 444 90.62 -15.81 47.75
CA ARG A 444 91.29 -15.37 49.23
C ARG A 444 92.06 -16.31 50.51
N PHE A 445 92.87 -15.95 51.70
CA PHE A 445 93.53 -16.72 53.06
C PHE A 445 94.44 -16.04 54.39
N LYS A 446 95.18 -16.37 55.66
CA LYS A 446 95.70 -17.34 56.94
C LYS A 446 96.73 -16.76 58.25
N SER A 447 97.44 -17.10 59.52
CA SER A 447 97.91 -18.04 60.84
C SER A 447 98.92 -17.46 62.15
N LYS A 448 99.64 -17.82 63.42
CA LYS A 448 100.03 -18.76 64.77
C LYS A 448 101.26 -18.33 65.96
N ALA A 449 101.91 -18.68 67.25
CA ALA A 449 102.08 -19.36 68.78
C ALA A 449 103.49 -19.17 69.82
N ALA A 450 104.12 -19.50 71.13
CA ALA A 450 104.21 -20.04 72.73
C ALA A 450 105.64 -19.88 73.75
N LEU A 451 106.25 -20.22 75.08
CA LEU A 451 106.27 -20.78 76.66
C LEU A 451 107.60 -20.71 77.85
N ASP A 452 107.74 -21.14 79.27
CA ASP A 452 109.00 -21.34 80.38
C ASP A 452 109.10 -21.40 82.14
N ARG A 453 110.19 -21.81 83.10
CA ARG A 453 110.38 -22.05 84.78
C ARG A 453 111.77 -22.25 85.83
N LYS A 454 111.97 -22.23 87.33
CA LYS A 454 113.12 -22.76 88.49
C LYS A 454 113.43 -22.37 90.19
N ASN A 455 114.17 -23.06 91.28
CA ASN A 455 114.79 -22.70 92.84
C ASN A 455 115.46 -23.80 94.05
N GLY A 456 116.10 -23.89 95.41
CA GLY A 456 116.99 -23.32 96.72
C GLY A 456 117.19 -23.91 98.39
N ALA A 457 118.28 -23.90 99.42
CA ALA A 457 118.42 -24.25 101.07
C ALA A 457 119.76 -24.37 102.25
N ALA A 458 119.75 -24.38 103.75
CA ALA A 458 120.51 -25.00 105.14
C ALA A 458 121.76 -24.61 106.35
N LEU A 459 121.89 -24.94 107.81
CA LEU A 459 123.11 -25.04 109.00
C LEU A 459 123.11 -25.09 110.78
N ALA A 460 124.16 -25.43 111.80
CA ALA A 460 124.31 -25.39 113.49
C ALA A 460 125.63 -25.83 114.63
N ALA A 461 125.82 -25.63 116.10
CA ALA A 461 126.97 -26.08 117.28
C ALA A 461 127.15 -25.86 119.04
N ASN A 462 128.11 -26.48 120.01
CA ASN A 462 128.78 -26.51 121.56
C ASN A 462 128.26 -26.03 123.09
N ASN A 463 128.77 -26.47 124.35
CA ASN A 463 128.40 -26.04 125.81
C ASN A 463 129.24 -26.41 127.16
N ALA A 464 129.26 -25.64 128.32
CA ALA A 464 129.79 -26.08 129.70
C ALA A 464 129.50 -25.33 131.08
N VAL A 465 129.78 -24.02 131.28
CA VAL A 465 130.07 -23.38 132.63
C VAL A 465 128.89 -23.20 133.63
N ARG A 466 127.68 -23.68 133.31
CA ARG A 466 126.41 -23.10 133.78
C ARG A 466 125.99 -23.39 135.23
N ASN A 467 126.64 -24.30 135.95
CA ASN A 467 125.98 -25.02 137.05
C ASN A 467 125.93 -24.32 138.42
N LYS A 468 126.74 -23.30 138.73
CA LYS A 468 126.60 -22.53 139.99
C LYS A 468 125.50 -21.46 139.95
N GLN A 469 125.02 -21.09 138.77
CA GLN A 469 123.80 -20.27 138.66
C GLN A 469 122.53 -21.08 138.94
N ILE A 470 122.60 -22.42 138.98
CA ILE A 470 121.40 -23.27 139.08
C ILE A 470 120.64 -23.05 140.39
N ASP A 471 121.30 -22.88 141.54
CA ASP A 471 120.60 -22.86 142.83
C ASP A 471 119.81 -21.56 143.08
N GLU A 472 120.36 -20.38 142.73
CA GLU A 472 119.57 -19.14 142.68
C GLU A 472 118.50 -19.23 141.60
N ASN A 473 118.83 -19.82 140.44
CA ASN A 473 117.84 -20.13 139.43
C ASN A 473 116.76 -21.09 139.94
N THR A 474 116.95 -21.97 140.92
CA THR A 474 115.87 -22.87 141.41
C THR A 474 114.78 -22.13 142.17
N LYS A 475 115.12 -21.06 142.91
CA LYS A 475 114.12 -20.18 143.52
C LYS A 475 113.42 -19.35 142.46
N ASN A 476 114.17 -18.81 141.50
CA ASN A 476 113.58 -18.15 140.33
C ASN A 476 112.69 -19.11 139.54
N TYR A 477 113.06 -20.38 139.33
CA TYR A 477 112.30 -21.42 138.62
C TYR A 477 111.01 -21.85 139.33
N LYS A 478 110.83 -21.58 140.64
CA LYS A 478 109.51 -21.74 141.27
C LYS A 478 108.58 -20.57 141.00
N ILE A 479 109.11 -19.34 140.95
CA ILE A 479 108.33 -18.14 140.57
C ILE A 479 108.02 -18.17 139.07
N LEU A 480 109.04 -18.38 138.23
CA LEU A 480 108.91 -18.70 136.81
C LEU A 480 108.04 -19.94 136.60
N GLY A 481 108.10 -20.97 137.44
CA GLY A 481 107.29 -22.18 137.29
C GLY A 481 105.79 -21.89 137.40
N ASN A 482 105.39 -21.08 138.38
CA ASN A 482 104.01 -20.61 138.51
C ASN A 482 103.62 -19.65 137.37
N GLN A 483 104.53 -18.77 136.93
CA GLN A 483 104.31 -17.90 135.77
C GLN A 483 104.19 -18.71 134.46
N ILE A 484 104.99 -19.76 134.27
CA ILE A 484 104.96 -20.67 133.13
C ILE A 484 103.68 -21.52 133.17
N SER A 485 103.19 -21.92 134.34
CA SER A 485 101.89 -22.58 134.47
C SER A 485 100.74 -21.66 133.99
N ASN A 486 100.74 -20.40 134.43
CA ASN A 486 99.74 -19.40 134.00
C ASN A 486 99.90 -19.03 132.51
N LEU A 487 101.13 -18.88 132.01
CA LEU A 487 101.39 -18.63 130.59
C LEU A 487 101.07 -19.86 129.73
N SER A 488 101.18 -21.07 130.28
CA SER A 488 100.79 -22.31 129.59
C SER A 488 99.27 -22.43 129.50
N SER A 489 98.53 -22.09 130.56
CA SER A 489 97.05 -22.08 130.51
C SER A 489 96.53 -20.95 129.60
N GLN A 490 97.17 -19.77 129.61
CA GLN A 490 96.91 -18.70 128.65
C GLN A 490 97.24 -19.12 127.22
N ASN A 491 98.41 -19.71 126.95
CA ASN A 491 98.76 -20.20 125.62
C ASN A 491 97.85 -21.34 125.14
N GLN A 492 97.35 -22.18 126.04
CA GLN A 492 96.39 -23.23 125.71
C GLN A 492 94.99 -22.66 125.43
N SER A 493 94.58 -21.59 126.13
CA SER A 493 93.38 -20.80 125.81
C SER A 493 93.51 -20.09 124.47
N ILE A 494 94.62 -19.37 124.23
CA ILE A 494 94.92 -18.68 122.97
C ILE A 494 95.00 -19.69 121.82
N SER A 495 95.64 -20.85 122.01
CA SER A 495 95.66 -21.91 121.00
C SER A 495 94.25 -22.46 120.73
N GLY A 496 93.41 -22.62 121.75
CA GLY A 496 92.00 -22.97 121.58
C GLY A 496 91.20 -21.91 120.82
N GLU A 497 91.43 -20.62 121.09
CA GLU A 497 90.83 -19.50 120.35
C GLU A 497 91.34 -19.43 118.91
N CYS A 498 92.64 -19.65 118.66
CA CYS A 498 93.20 -19.76 117.31
C CYS A 498 92.59 -20.93 116.53
N HIS A 499 92.50 -22.13 117.11
CA HIS A 499 91.82 -23.27 116.47
C HIS A 499 90.33 -22.99 116.23
N ARG A 500 89.65 -22.25 117.13
CA ARG A 500 88.26 -21.85 116.93
C ARG A 500 88.12 -20.83 115.80
N LEU A 501 89.02 -19.85 115.73
CA LEU A 501 89.07 -18.83 114.67
C LEU A 501 89.39 -19.46 113.32
N GLU A 502 90.37 -20.37 113.26
CA GLU A 502 90.74 -21.15 112.07
C GLU A 502 89.59 -22.08 111.63
N SER A 503 88.88 -22.70 112.57
CA SER A 503 87.66 -23.46 112.29
C SER A 503 86.53 -22.57 111.73
N THR A 504 86.35 -21.35 112.26
CA THR A 504 85.38 -20.39 111.69
C THR A 504 85.82 -19.81 110.34
N LEU A 505 87.11 -19.59 110.10
CA LEU A 505 87.65 -19.13 108.82
C LEU A 505 87.56 -20.21 107.75
N THR A 506 87.89 -21.47 108.09
CA THR A 506 87.70 -22.60 107.17
C THR A 506 86.23 -22.89 106.89
N GLN A 507 85.32 -22.64 107.85
CA GLN A 507 83.89 -22.68 107.57
C GLN A 507 83.43 -21.52 106.68
N MET A 508 83.82 -20.27 106.97
CA MET A 508 83.50 -19.11 106.12
C MET A 508 84.06 -19.25 104.69
N ASN A 509 85.24 -19.85 104.52
CA ASN A 509 85.80 -20.14 103.20
C ASN A 509 84.95 -21.17 102.44
N ARG A 510 84.48 -22.24 103.10
CA ARG A 510 83.54 -23.20 102.50
C ARG A 510 82.21 -22.54 102.15
N ASP A 511 81.68 -21.70 103.03
CA ASP A 511 80.43 -20.99 102.80
C ASP A 511 80.57 -20.00 101.62
N GLN A 512 81.74 -19.35 101.48
CA GLN A 512 82.07 -18.53 100.32
C GLN A 512 82.24 -19.37 99.03
N GLU A 513 82.88 -20.54 99.09
CA GLU A 513 82.97 -21.48 97.96
C GLU A 513 81.58 -21.98 97.52
N ASN A 514 80.70 -22.29 98.47
CA ASN A 514 79.30 -22.67 98.22
C ASN A 514 78.51 -21.50 97.58
N ILE A 515 78.64 -20.28 98.10
CA ILE A 515 77.99 -19.08 97.54
C ILE A 515 78.51 -18.78 96.13
N LEU A 516 79.81 -18.93 95.88
CA LEU A 516 80.38 -18.79 94.55
C LEU A 516 79.86 -19.87 93.59
N SER A 517 79.74 -21.13 94.06
CA SER A 517 79.17 -22.23 93.27
C SER A 517 77.70 -21.97 92.91
N ASP A 518 76.87 -21.55 93.86
CA ASP A 518 75.48 -21.17 93.59
C ASP A 518 75.38 -19.94 92.68
N MET A 519 76.22 -18.90 92.87
CA MET A 519 76.28 -17.78 91.93
C MET A 519 76.72 -18.19 90.51
N HIS A 520 77.56 -19.21 90.37
CA HIS A 520 77.88 -19.80 89.07
C HIS A 520 76.69 -20.55 88.46
N LEU A 521 75.99 -21.38 89.25
CA LEU A 521 74.76 -22.07 88.82
C LEU A 521 73.65 -21.08 88.44
N LYS A 522 73.42 -20.03 89.22
CA LYS A 522 72.45 -18.96 88.89
C LYS A 522 72.86 -18.14 87.68
N ARG A 523 74.16 -17.94 87.44
CA ARG A 523 74.64 -17.34 86.19
C ARG A 523 74.39 -18.26 85.00
N GLU A 524 74.57 -19.56 85.13
CA GLU A 524 74.18 -20.53 84.09
C GLU A 524 72.68 -20.58 83.86
N GLU A 525 71.85 -20.58 84.91
CA GLU A 525 70.39 -20.48 84.79
C GLU A 525 69.99 -19.21 84.02
N VAL A 526 70.57 -18.05 84.35
CA VAL A 526 70.33 -16.79 83.62
C VAL A 526 70.78 -16.89 82.16
N TYR A 527 71.90 -17.54 81.84
CA TYR A 527 72.29 -17.78 80.43
C TYR A 527 71.33 -18.74 79.72
N ARG A 528 70.85 -19.79 80.39
CA ARG A 528 69.85 -20.73 79.83
C ARG A 528 68.53 -20.00 79.55
N TYR A 529 68.01 -19.23 80.51
CA TYR A 529 66.81 -18.43 80.33
C TYR A 529 66.98 -17.38 79.24
N LYS A 530 68.13 -16.69 79.15
CA LYS A 530 68.40 -15.74 78.08
C LYS A 530 68.44 -16.40 76.71
N ASN A 531 69.01 -17.59 76.58
CA ASN A 531 68.99 -18.34 75.32
C ASN A 531 67.56 -18.79 74.98
N ILE A 532 66.78 -19.27 75.95
CA ILE A 532 65.37 -19.64 75.74
C ILE A 532 64.53 -18.43 75.32
N ILE A 533 64.77 -17.24 75.89
CA ILE A 533 64.13 -15.99 75.48
C ILE A 533 64.52 -15.65 74.03
N ASN A 534 65.81 -15.65 73.68
CA ASN A 534 66.24 -15.42 72.30
C ASN A 534 65.61 -16.43 71.30
N ASP A 535 65.52 -17.71 71.68
CA ASP A 535 64.92 -18.78 70.86
C ASP A 535 63.39 -18.63 70.71
N ILE A 536 62.74 -17.93 71.64
CA ILE A 536 61.32 -17.55 71.57
C ILE A 536 61.16 -16.28 70.74
N ASP A 537 61.99 -15.26 70.95
CA ASP A 537 61.99 -14.00 70.19
C ASP A 537 62.20 -14.26 68.69
N VAL A 538 63.09 -15.19 68.32
CA VAL A 538 63.30 -15.64 66.94
C VAL A 538 62.04 -16.30 66.37
N LYS A 539 61.37 -17.17 67.14
CA LYS A 539 60.11 -17.80 66.69
C LYS A 539 58.98 -16.81 66.54
N ILE A 540 58.86 -15.83 67.45
CA ILE A 540 57.88 -14.75 67.34
C ILE A 540 58.15 -13.89 66.10
N ALA A 541 59.43 -13.63 65.78
CA ALA A 541 59.80 -12.93 64.55
C ALA A 541 59.45 -13.75 63.30
N ASP A 542 59.74 -15.06 63.27
CA ASP A 542 59.38 -15.96 62.17
C ASP A 542 57.86 -16.10 62.01
N GLU A 543 57.10 -16.27 63.11
CA GLU A 543 55.63 -16.32 63.11
C GLU A 543 55.01 -14.99 62.66
N HIS A 544 55.57 -13.84 63.07
CA HIS A 544 55.15 -12.53 62.56
C HIS A 544 55.44 -12.38 61.06
N LEU A 545 56.57 -12.90 60.57
CA LEU A 545 56.93 -12.84 59.14
C LEU A 545 56.05 -13.78 58.30
N ILE A 546 55.67 -14.94 58.84
CA ILE A 546 54.66 -15.83 58.26
C ILE A 546 53.29 -15.14 58.25
N ARG A 547 52.84 -14.57 59.38
CA ARG A 547 51.59 -13.82 59.47
C ARG A 547 51.55 -12.71 58.41
N LEU A 548 52.59 -11.89 58.32
CA LEU A 548 52.66 -10.78 57.35
C LEU A 548 52.58 -11.27 55.89
N LYS A 549 53.13 -12.45 55.59
CA LYS A 549 52.94 -13.08 54.26
C LYS A 549 51.50 -13.50 54.05
N THR A 550 50.88 -14.23 54.99
CA THR A 550 49.47 -14.63 54.87
C THR A 550 48.50 -13.45 54.87
N GLU A 551 48.87 -12.34 55.52
CA GLU A 551 48.10 -11.09 55.55
C GLU A 551 48.19 -10.38 54.19
N ASN A 552 49.38 -10.35 53.56
CA ASN A 552 49.53 -9.90 52.17
C ASN A 552 48.83 -10.82 51.16
N GLU A 553 48.95 -12.14 51.29
CA GLU A 553 48.29 -13.13 50.43
C GLU A 553 46.75 -13.03 50.55
N ASN A 554 46.21 -12.80 51.76
CA ASN A 554 44.79 -12.49 51.95
C ASN A 554 44.40 -11.17 51.27
N ASN A 555 45.18 -10.09 51.45
CA ASN A 555 44.90 -8.80 50.81
C ASN A 555 44.93 -8.89 49.26
N GLU A 556 45.84 -9.71 48.70
CA GLU A 556 45.90 -9.99 47.26
C GLU A 556 44.65 -10.78 46.79
N LEU A 557 44.23 -11.80 47.54
CA LEU A 557 43.03 -12.59 47.26
C LEU A 557 41.73 -11.79 47.42
N GLU A 558 41.62 -10.95 48.45
CA GLU A 558 40.49 -10.04 48.64
C GLU A 558 40.39 -9.05 47.48
N SER A 559 41.53 -8.49 47.05
CA SER A 559 41.57 -7.64 45.86
C SER A 559 41.25 -8.40 44.57
N GLU A 560 41.56 -9.70 44.44
CA GLU A 560 41.12 -10.53 43.30
C GLU A 560 39.60 -10.81 43.36
N ILE A 561 39.05 -11.08 44.54
CA ILE A 561 37.61 -11.26 44.78
C ILE A 561 36.84 -9.97 44.45
N GLU A 562 37.32 -8.79 44.84
CA GLU A 562 36.73 -7.49 44.45
C GLU A 562 36.67 -7.32 42.93
N LYS A 563 37.76 -7.64 42.21
CA LYS A 563 37.82 -7.56 40.74
C LYS A 563 36.82 -8.53 40.11
N LEU A 564 36.79 -9.79 40.57
CA LEU A 564 35.85 -10.80 40.08
C LEU A 564 34.39 -10.43 40.35
N ASN A 565 34.08 -9.84 41.50
CA ASN A 565 32.74 -9.34 41.81
C ASN A 565 32.34 -8.19 40.88
N SER A 566 33.26 -7.26 40.60
CA SER A 566 33.05 -6.16 39.64
C SER A 566 32.83 -6.66 38.21
N ASP A 567 33.62 -7.64 37.76
CA ASP A 567 33.46 -8.29 36.45
C ASP A 567 32.11 -9.04 36.33
N ILE A 568 31.70 -9.73 37.40
CA ILE A 568 30.40 -10.40 37.51
C ILE A 568 29.26 -9.37 37.47
N GLU A 569 29.40 -8.24 38.16
CA GLU A 569 28.40 -7.16 38.13
C GLU A 569 28.28 -6.54 36.73
N GLU A 570 29.39 -6.26 36.03
CA GLU A 570 29.34 -5.79 34.64
C GLU A 570 28.70 -6.84 33.71
N GLN A 571 29.00 -8.14 33.86
CA GLN A 571 28.34 -9.16 33.05
C GLN A 571 26.85 -9.30 33.38
N ASN A 572 26.43 -9.15 34.64
CA ASN A 572 25.02 -9.16 35.02
C ASN A 572 24.27 -7.96 34.43
N GLN A 573 24.83 -6.75 34.53
CA GLN A 573 24.28 -5.56 33.87
C GLN A 573 24.21 -5.76 32.35
N ARG A 574 25.22 -6.37 31.72
CA ARG A 574 25.23 -6.68 30.29
C ARG A 574 24.17 -7.71 29.90
N ILE A 575 23.94 -8.74 30.72
CA ILE A 575 22.87 -9.74 30.53
C ILE A 575 21.50 -9.06 30.62
N GLN A 576 21.28 -8.19 31.61
CA GLN A 576 20.04 -7.43 31.73
C GLN A 576 19.77 -6.56 30.47
N ASN A 577 20.76 -5.77 30.03
CA ASN A 577 20.64 -4.97 28.80
C ASN A 577 20.30 -5.83 27.57
N LEU A 578 20.89 -7.03 27.44
CA LEU A 578 20.60 -7.98 26.37
C LEU A 578 19.19 -8.62 26.50
N MET A 579 18.68 -8.80 27.71
CA MET A 579 17.30 -9.24 27.95
C MET A 579 16.28 -8.14 27.58
N GLU A 580 16.54 -6.89 27.97
CA GLU A 580 15.71 -5.75 27.60
C GLU A 580 15.70 -5.53 26.07
N GLU A 581 16.86 -5.60 25.41
CA GLU A 581 16.95 -5.58 23.94
C GLU A 581 16.17 -6.73 23.28
N LYS A 582 16.24 -7.94 23.85
CA LYS A 582 15.55 -9.13 23.34
C LYS A 582 14.04 -8.96 23.44
N ASP A 583 13.52 -8.46 24.56
CA ASP A 583 12.09 -8.32 24.77
C ASP A 583 11.51 -7.12 24.00
N GLN A 584 12.27 -6.04 23.80
CA GLN A 584 11.94 -4.99 22.82
C GLN A 584 11.83 -5.55 21.39
N LYS A 585 12.83 -6.34 20.95
CA LYS A 585 12.82 -6.98 19.61
C LYS A 585 11.67 -7.98 19.48
N ARG A 586 11.30 -8.68 20.56
CA ARG A 586 10.14 -9.58 20.61
C ARG A 586 8.83 -8.82 20.48
N MET A 587 8.64 -7.72 21.21
CA MET A 587 7.46 -6.86 21.07
C MET A 587 7.29 -6.35 19.63
N ILE A 588 8.38 -5.90 19.00
CA ILE A 588 8.39 -5.47 17.59
C ILE A 588 8.05 -6.64 16.65
N PHE A 589 8.56 -7.83 16.92
CA PHE A 589 8.24 -9.04 16.15
C PHE A 589 6.76 -9.42 16.27
N ASP A 590 6.19 -9.42 17.48
CA ASP A 590 4.79 -9.76 17.72
C ASP A 590 3.85 -8.71 17.08
N MET A 591 4.19 -7.41 17.12
CA MET A 591 3.51 -6.34 16.38
C MET A 591 3.61 -6.49 14.85
N ALA A 592 4.77 -6.95 14.34
CA ALA A 592 4.92 -7.22 12.92
C ALA A 592 4.12 -8.47 12.50
N GLN A 593 4.03 -9.49 13.36
CA GLN A 593 3.28 -10.71 13.08
C GLN A 593 1.76 -10.47 13.07
N THR A 594 1.21 -9.71 14.01
CA THR A 594 -0.20 -9.28 13.98
C THR A 594 -0.51 -8.46 12.72
N SER A 595 0.36 -7.50 12.36
CA SER A 595 0.24 -6.72 11.12
C SER A 595 0.23 -7.62 9.86
N ILE A 596 1.07 -8.67 9.83
CA ILE A 596 1.13 -9.66 8.74
C ILE A 596 -0.15 -10.51 8.70
N GLU A 597 -0.75 -10.83 9.85
CA GLU A 597 -2.04 -11.52 9.89
C GLU A 597 -3.20 -10.65 9.39
N GLU A 598 -3.22 -9.37 9.73
CA GLU A 598 -4.22 -8.42 9.22
C GLU A 598 -4.13 -8.30 7.69
N LEU A 599 -2.94 -8.10 7.14
CA LEU A 599 -2.70 -8.10 5.69
C LEU A 599 -3.09 -9.43 5.02
N LYS A 600 -2.90 -10.58 5.68
CA LYS A 600 -3.39 -11.88 5.19
C LYS A 600 -4.92 -11.96 5.18
N ARG A 601 -5.59 -11.41 6.20
CA ARG A 601 -7.07 -11.34 6.27
C ARG A 601 -7.61 -10.43 5.15
N GLU A 602 -7.01 -9.27 4.93
CA GLU A 602 -7.34 -8.37 3.81
C GLU A 602 -7.14 -9.03 2.44
N LEU A 603 -5.98 -9.67 2.20
CA LEU A 603 -5.71 -10.40 0.96
C LEU A 603 -6.73 -11.52 0.72
N ASN A 604 -7.18 -12.22 1.77
CA ASN A 604 -8.24 -13.23 1.66
C ASN A 604 -9.61 -12.61 1.33
N GLN A 605 -9.96 -11.46 1.91
CA GLN A 605 -11.16 -10.71 1.53
C GLN A 605 -11.10 -10.25 0.06
N ILE A 606 -9.98 -9.67 -0.37
CA ILE A 606 -9.75 -9.25 -1.76
C ILE A 606 -9.84 -10.45 -2.72
N ASN A 607 -9.23 -11.59 -2.39
CA ASN A 607 -9.34 -12.81 -3.19
C ASN A 607 -10.79 -13.33 -3.29
N ASN A 608 -11.58 -13.22 -2.22
CA ASN A 608 -12.99 -13.59 -2.24
C ASN A 608 -13.84 -12.60 -3.07
N ILE A 609 -13.53 -11.30 -3.02
CA ILE A 609 -14.12 -10.29 -3.90
C ILE A 609 -13.76 -10.58 -5.37
N ILE A 610 -12.50 -10.89 -5.68
CA ILE A 610 -12.05 -11.27 -7.03
C ILE A 610 -12.77 -12.52 -7.54
N ARG A 611 -12.93 -13.56 -6.70
CA ARG A 611 -13.72 -14.76 -7.03
C ARG A 611 -15.18 -14.42 -7.32
N SER A 612 -15.81 -13.56 -6.50
CA SER A 612 -17.17 -13.07 -6.71
C SER A 612 -17.32 -12.29 -8.02
N LEU A 613 -16.38 -11.39 -8.32
CA LEU A 613 -16.33 -10.63 -9.57
C LEU A 613 -16.11 -11.54 -10.79
N HIS A 614 -15.25 -12.56 -10.71
CA HIS A 614 -15.09 -13.56 -11.77
C HIS A 614 -16.38 -14.36 -12.01
N LEU A 615 -17.11 -14.74 -10.95
CA LEU A 615 -18.43 -15.38 -11.06
C LEU A 615 -19.46 -14.45 -11.71
N GLN A 616 -19.50 -13.16 -11.32
CA GLN A 616 -20.37 -12.16 -11.94
C GLN A 616 -20.04 -11.96 -13.43
N ILE A 617 -18.75 -11.82 -13.78
CA ILE A 617 -18.28 -11.67 -15.15
C ILE A 617 -18.66 -12.91 -15.98
N TYR A 618 -18.41 -14.12 -15.48
CA TYR A 618 -18.78 -15.37 -16.16
C TYR A 618 -20.30 -15.47 -16.40
N ASN A 619 -21.11 -15.09 -15.40
CA ASN A 619 -22.57 -15.09 -15.49
C ASN A 619 -23.12 -14.03 -16.49
N VAL A 620 -22.35 -12.99 -16.81
CA VAL A 620 -22.67 -11.99 -17.86
C VAL A 620 -22.09 -12.38 -19.22
N GLU A 621 -20.89 -12.96 -19.26
CA GLU A 621 -20.21 -13.37 -20.50
C GLU A 621 -20.94 -14.53 -21.19
N LYS A 622 -21.43 -15.52 -20.44
CA LYS A 622 -22.17 -16.66 -20.98
C LYS A 622 -23.41 -16.28 -21.79
N PRO A 623 -24.37 -15.46 -21.28
CA PRO A 623 -25.48 -14.98 -22.10
C PRO A 623 -25.04 -13.98 -23.18
N LEU A 624 -24.00 -13.16 -22.95
CA LEU A 624 -23.47 -12.25 -23.97
C LEU A 624 -22.87 -13.00 -25.17
N PHE A 625 -22.25 -14.15 -24.95
CA PHE A 625 -21.77 -15.04 -26.02
C PHE A 625 -22.94 -15.53 -26.89
N VAL A 626 -23.99 -16.08 -26.25
CA VAL A 626 -25.19 -16.56 -26.96
C VAL A 626 -25.85 -15.44 -27.77
N VAL A 627 -25.98 -14.24 -27.19
CA VAL A 627 -26.54 -13.07 -27.91
C VAL A 627 -25.63 -12.62 -29.07
N ARG A 628 -24.30 -12.70 -28.94
CA ARG A 628 -23.37 -12.40 -30.04
C ARG A 628 -23.53 -13.38 -31.20
N GLU A 629 -23.61 -14.67 -30.91
CA GLU A 629 -23.82 -15.72 -31.91
C GLU A 629 -25.18 -15.55 -32.62
N ASP A 630 -26.24 -15.34 -31.87
CA ASP A 630 -27.60 -15.09 -32.38
C ASP A 630 -27.66 -13.81 -33.25
N VAL A 631 -26.93 -12.74 -32.90
CA VAL A 631 -26.77 -11.55 -33.74
C VAL A 631 -25.99 -11.85 -35.03
N VAL A 632 -24.95 -12.68 -34.99
CA VAL A 632 -24.20 -13.09 -36.20
C VAL A 632 -25.08 -13.92 -37.13
N LEU A 633 -25.85 -14.87 -36.60
CA LEU A 633 -26.82 -15.68 -37.35
C LEU A 633 -27.90 -14.81 -37.98
N LYS A 634 -28.50 -13.89 -37.21
CA LYS A 634 -29.50 -12.93 -37.71
C LYS A 634 -28.93 -11.99 -38.77
N LYS A 635 -27.68 -11.56 -38.65
CA LYS A 635 -26.98 -10.74 -39.67
C LYS A 635 -26.72 -11.54 -40.96
N ALA A 636 -26.34 -12.81 -40.86
CA ALA A 636 -26.18 -13.68 -42.02
C ALA A 636 -27.51 -13.93 -42.75
N ALA A 637 -28.58 -14.22 -41.99
CA ALA A 637 -29.93 -14.38 -42.52
C ALA A 637 -30.45 -13.09 -43.19
N LEU A 638 -30.19 -11.91 -42.58
CA LEU A 638 -30.55 -10.62 -43.15
C LEU A 638 -29.79 -10.35 -44.47
N ASN A 639 -28.49 -10.66 -44.53
CA ASN A 639 -27.67 -10.48 -45.73
C ASN A 639 -28.13 -11.40 -46.88
N ASN A 640 -28.51 -12.65 -46.58
CA ASN A 640 -29.07 -13.56 -47.58
C ASN A 640 -30.46 -13.08 -48.07
N LYS A 641 -31.33 -12.59 -47.17
CA LYS A 641 -32.59 -11.95 -47.57
C LYS A 641 -32.35 -10.68 -48.41
N TYR A 642 -31.39 -9.85 -48.04
CA TYR A 642 -31.03 -8.65 -48.79
C TYR A 642 -30.57 -8.97 -50.22
N LYS A 643 -29.71 -9.98 -50.41
CA LYS A 643 -29.35 -10.49 -51.74
C LYS A 643 -30.59 -10.91 -52.52
N LEU A 644 -31.42 -11.78 -51.95
CA LEU A 644 -32.62 -12.30 -52.61
C LEU A 644 -33.63 -11.18 -52.99
N TYR A 645 -33.76 -10.14 -52.18
CA TYR A 645 -34.52 -8.93 -52.54
C TYR A 645 -33.83 -8.07 -53.61
N SER A 646 -32.51 -7.99 -53.62
CA SER A 646 -31.73 -7.30 -54.68
C SER A 646 -31.89 -8.03 -56.02
N ASP A 647 -31.77 -9.36 -56.02
CA ASP A 647 -31.95 -10.21 -57.21
C ASP A 647 -33.38 -10.08 -57.76
N LYS A 648 -34.39 -10.11 -56.88
CA LYS A 648 -35.79 -9.86 -57.28
C LYS A 648 -36.05 -8.42 -57.73
N SER A 649 -35.33 -7.43 -57.19
CA SER A 649 -35.39 -6.04 -57.68
C SER A 649 -34.80 -5.91 -59.09
N GLN A 650 -33.72 -6.64 -59.39
CA GLN A 650 -33.14 -6.70 -60.73
C GLN A 650 -34.09 -7.39 -61.72
N GLU A 651 -34.66 -8.54 -61.34
CA GLU A 651 -35.67 -9.25 -62.15
C GLU A 651 -36.89 -8.36 -62.46
N ILE A 652 -37.36 -7.56 -61.50
CA ILE A 652 -38.43 -6.57 -61.70
C ILE A 652 -37.98 -5.44 -62.66
N GLN A 653 -36.73 -4.98 -62.60
CA GLN A 653 -36.20 -3.98 -63.54
C GLN A 653 -36.08 -4.54 -64.96
N ASP A 654 -35.63 -5.78 -65.12
CA ASP A 654 -35.49 -6.46 -66.41
C ASP A 654 -36.87 -6.75 -67.03
N LEU A 655 -37.84 -7.21 -66.22
CA LEU A 655 -39.24 -7.35 -66.62
C LEU A 655 -39.86 -6.01 -67.01
N LYS A 656 -39.58 -4.92 -66.27
CA LYS A 656 -40.04 -3.56 -66.63
C LYS A 656 -39.44 -3.08 -67.95
N ALA A 657 -38.15 -3.33 -68.19
CA ALA A 657 -37.49 -2.99 -69.44
C ALA A 657 -38.07 -3.79 -70.62
N ASN A 658 -38.35 -5.07 -70.43
CA ASN A 658 -39.01 -5.91 -71.45
C ASN A 658 -40.45 -5.47 -71.73
N LEU A 659 -41.24 -5.15 -70.70
CA LEU A 659 -42.57 -4.58 -70.86
C LEU A 659 -42.54 -3.25 -71.62
N GLN A 660 -41.57 -2.37 -71.31
CA GLN A 660 -41.43 -1.10 -72.00
C GLN A 660 -41.06 -1.28 -73.49
N ARG A 661 -40.15 -2.21 -73.81
CA ARG A 661 -39.82 -2.57 -75.21
C ARG A 661 -41.04 -3.06 -76.00
N GLU A 662 -41.89 -3.90 -75.40
CA GLU A 662 -43.12 -4.38 -76.05
C GLU A 662 -44.17 -3.27 -76.18
N VAL A 663 -44.26 -2.32 -75.23
CA VAL A 663 -45.11 -1.13 -75.36
C VAL A 663 -44.63 -0.20 -76.49
N GLU A 664 -43.33 0.07 -76.59
CA GLU A 664 -42.74 0.87 -77.67
C GLU A 664 -42.96 0.21 -79.05
N LYS A 665 -42.78 -1.11 -79.12
CA LYS A 665 -43.09 -1.95 -80.30
C LYS A 665 -44.58 -1.94 -80.64
N GLN A 666 -45.47 -1.99 -79.65
CA GLN A 666 -46.92 -1.88 -79.86
C GLN A 666 -47.31 -0.49 -80.39
N GLN A 667 -46.72 0.59 -79.87
CA GLN A 667 -46.92 1.95 -80.36
C GLN A 667 -46.45 2.09 -81.82
N LEU A 668 -45.28 1.54 -82.16
CA LEU A 668 -44.76 1.51 -83.54
C LEU A 668 -45.69 0.73 -84.49
N LEU A 669 -46.25 -0.40 -84.05
CA LEU A 669 -47.23 -1.18 -84.82
C LEU A 669 -48.57 -0.43 -84.98
N GLN A 670 -49.04 0.26 -83.95
CA GLN A 670 -50.23 1.13 -84.04
C GLN A 670 -50.00 2.30 -85.01
N TRP A 671 -48.83 2.94 -84.99
CA TRP A 671 -48.46 3.99 -85.93
C TRP A 671 -48.41 3.47 -87.37
N LYS A 672 -47.74 2.34 -87.63
CA LYS A 672 -47.70 1.70 -88.96
C LYS A 672 -49.10 1.28 -89.45
N SER A 673 -49.97 0.83 -88.54
CA SER A 673 -51.37 0.48 -88.86
C SER A 673 -52.18 1.72 -89.24
N LEU A 674 -52.08 2.80 -88.46
CA LEU A 674 -52.71 4.09 -88.76
C LEU A 674 -52.24 4.64 -90.11
N GLU A 675 -50.94 4.55 -90.41
CA GLU A 675 -50.40 5.02 -91.67
C GLU A 675 -50.80 4.15 -92.86
N SER A 676 -50.92 2.82 -92.68
CA SER A 676 -51.55 1.96 -93.68
C SER A 676 -53.02 2.33 -93.94
N ILE A 677 -53.76 2.75 -92.91
CA ILE A 677 -55.14 3.24 -93.04
C ILE A 677 -55.17 4.61 -93.76
N ASN A 678 -54.20 5.49 -93.52
CA ASN A 678 -54.08 6.77 -94.24
C ASN A 678 -53.77 6.53 -95.73
N MET A 679 -52.74 5.75 -96.04
CA MET A 679 -52.38 5.39 -97.42
C MET A 679 -53.53 4.70 -98.17
N LYS A 680 -54.35 3.89 -97.50
CA LYS A 680 -55.58 3.32 -98.07
C LYS A 680 -56.66 4.38 -98.36
N LYS A 681 -56.81 5.41 -97.52
CA LYS A 681 -57.73 6.52 -97.81
C LYS A 681 -57.26 7.34 -99.00
N GLU A 682 -55.96 7.67 -99.07
CA GLU A 682 -55.41 8.39 -100.21
C GLU A 682 -55.49 7.57 -101.50
N PHE A 683 -55.26 6.25 -101.44
CA PHE A 683 -55.51 5.35 -102.57
C PHE A 683 -56.98 5.42 -103.03
N VAL A 684 -57.94 5.30 -102.11
CA VAL A 684 -59.38 5.38 -102.45
C VAL A 684 -59.77 6.76 -102.98
N LYS A 685 -59.14 7.86 -102.52
CA LYS A 685 -59.32 9.19 -103.15
C LYS A 685 -58.82 9.18 -104.59
N MET A 686 -57.57 8.80 -104.83
CA MET A 686 -56.97 8.77 -106.17
C MET A 686 -57.73 7.82 -107.11
N GLU A 687 -58.23 6.70 -106.60
CA GLU A 687 -59.12 5.79 -107.33
C GLU A 687 -60.46 6.46 -107.65
N SER A 688 -61.08 7.17 -106.71
CA SER A 688 -62.32 7.92 -106.94
C SER A 688 -62.15 9.12 -107.89
N GLU A 689 -60.98 9.77 -107.89
CA GLU A 689 -60.63 10.86 -108.81
C GLU A 689 -60.32 10.31 -110.21
N LEU A 690 -59.64 9.17 -110.32
CA LEU A 690 -59.47 8.45 -111.59
C LEU A 690 -60.82 7.99 -112.15
N GLU A 691 -61.69 7.45 -111.30
CA GLU A 691 -63.06 7.03 -111.64
C GLU A 691 -63.93 8.22 -112.06
N TYR A 692 -63.78 9.38 -111.41
CA TYR A 692 -64.41 10.64 -111.80
C TYR A 692 -63.90 11.13 -113.14
N ASN A 693 -62.58 11.14 -113.38
CA ASN A 693 -61.99 11.54 -114.66
C ASN A 693 -62.36 10.59 -115.81
N LYS A 694 -62.45 9.27 -115.56
CA LYS A 694 -63.02 8.30 -116.52
C LYS A 694 -64.48 8.62 -116.83
N LYS A 695 -65.29 8.91 -115.81
CA LYS A 695 -66.70 9.28 -115.99
C LYS A 695 -66.87 10.63 -116.68
N LEU A 696 -65.93 11.56 -116.51
CA LEU A 696 -65.89 12.85 -117.21
C LEU A 696 -65.47 12.66 -118.67
N SER A 697 -64.42 11.89 -118.97
CA SER A 697 -64.05 11.52 -120.35
C SER A 697 -65.21 10.83 -121.05
N SER A 698 -65.81 9.82 -120.41
CA SER A 698 -66.96 9.12 -120.96
C SER A 698 -68.21 10.00 -121.06
N ALA A 699 -68.41 10.97 -120.17
CA ALA A 699 -69.48 11.97 -120.33
C ALA A 699 -69.21 12.89 -121.52
N MET A 700 -67.99 13.37 -121.73
CA MET A 700 -67.60 14.17 -122.89
C MET A 700 -67.70 13.38 -124.20
N GLU A 701 -67.36 12.09 -124.19
CA GLU A 701 -67.58 11.15 -125.30
C GLU A 701 -69.07 10.97 -125.60
N ASN A 702 -69.92 10.80 -124.57
CA ASN A 702 -71.37 10.68 -124.73
C ASN A 702 -72.04 12.00 -125.17
N GLU A 703 -71.55 13.16 -124.72
CA GLU A 703 -71.99 14.48 -125.18
C GLU A 703 -71.58 14.74 -126.64
N LEU A 704 -70.41 14.22 -127.07
CA LEU A 704 -69.98 14.17 -128.47
C LEU A 704 -70.89 13.28 -129.32
N GLU A 705 -71.31 12.11 -128.81
CA GLU A 705 -72.19 11.21 -129.56
C GLU A 705 -73.65 11.67 -129.62
N LYS A 706 -74.22 12.22 -128.54
CA LYS A 706 -75.67 12.46 -128.39
C LYS A 706 -76.00 13.70 -127.55
N PRO A 707 -75.85 14.93 -128.08
CA PRO A 707 -76.27 16.14 -127.38
C PRO A 707 -77.81 16.23 -127.28
N ARG A 708 -78.39 16.09 -126.08
CA ARG A 708 -79.82 16.40 -125.85
C ARG A 708 -80.10 16.97 -124.46
N PHE A 709 -81.13 17.83 -124.40
CA PHE A 709 -81.33 18.85 -123.37
C PHE A 709 -81.97 18.39 -122.05
N VAL A 710 -81.90 19.29 -121.07
CA VAL A 710 -82.20 19.14 -119.64
C VAL A 710 -83.70 19.35 -119.32
N HIS A 711 -84.08 18.95 -118.09
CA HIS A 711 -85.20 19.42 -117.23
C HIS A 711 -86.31 18.40 -116.93
N SER A 712 -86.23 17.78 -115.74
CA SER A 712 -87.27 16.91 -115.16
C SER A 712 -88.03 17.53 -113.97
N VAL A 713 -87.45 18.52 -113.27
CA VAL A 713 -87.96 18.97 -111.96
C VAL A 713 -89.20 19.87 -112.07
N SER A 714 -89.23 20.85 -112.98
CA SER A 714 -90.38 21.77 -113.13
C SER A 714 -91.67 21.10 -113.61
N MET A 715 -91.58 19.91 -114.23
CA MET A 715 -92.76 19.16 -114.66
C MET A 715 -93.43 18.40 -113.50
N MET A 716 -92.69 18.08 -112.43
CA MET A 716 -93.24 17.39 -111.25
C MET A 716 -94.16 18.29 -110.42
N GLU A 717 -93.88 19.59 -110.34
CA GLU A 717 -94.68 20.56 -109.58
C GLU A 717 -96.06 20.85 -110.23
N SER A 718 -96.21 20.49 -111.51
CA SER A 718 -97.44 20.70 -112.30
C SER A 718 -98.19 19.41 -112.66
N THR A 719 -97.59 18.22 -112.48
CA THR A 719 -98.22 16.93 -112.81
C THR A 719 -98.64 16.08 -111.60
N ASP A 720 -98.02 16.26 -110.42
CA ASP A 720 -98.35 15.45 -109.24
C ASP A 720 -98.14 16.21 -107.90
N PRO A 721 -99.16 16.97 -107.46
CA PRO A 721 -99.10 17.71 -106.20
C PRO A 721 -98.95 16.83 -104.96
N GLU A 722 -99.44 15.59 -104.99
CA GLU A 722 -99.33 14.65 -103.87
C GLU A 722 -97.89 14.13 -103.71
N LYS A 723 -97.22 13.76 -104.80
CA LYS A 723 -95.77 13.44 -104.75
C LYS A 723 -94.95 14.63 -104.28
N TYR A 724 -95.29 15.85 -104.67
CA TYR A 724 -94.59 17.04 -104.18
C TYR A 724 -94.85 17.32 -102.70
N ALA A 725 -96.08 17.09 -102.21
CA ALA A 725 -96.41 17.14 -100.79
C ALA A 725 -95.66 16.06 -99.99
N LEU A 726 -95.58 14.82 -100.49
CA LEU A 726 -94.78 13.74 -99.91
C LEU A 726 -93.28 14.06 -99.89
N ILE A 727 -92.76 14.74 -100.92
CA ILE A 727 -91.37 15.21 -100.95
C ILE A 727 -91.14 16.33 -99.91
N ARG A 728 -92.09 17.25 -99.69
CA ARG A 728 -92.00 18.22 -98.58
C ARG A 728 -92.09 17.55 -97.21
N MET A 729 -93.03 16.62 -97.02
CA MET A 729 -93.17 15.82 -95.79
C MET A 729 -91.89 15.02 -95.50
N LYS A 730 -91.24 14.45 -96.52
CA LYS A 730 -89.93 13.79 -96.41
C LYS A 730 -88.85 14.74 -95.89
N HIS A 731 -88.78 15.98 -96.40
CA HIS A 731 -87.81 16.97 -95.90
C HIS A 731 -88.13 17.38 -94.45
N GLN A 732 -89.39 17.56 -94.10
CA GLN A 732 -89.83 17.88 -92.73
C GLN A 732 -89.50 16.74 -91.74
N ILE A 733 -89.67 15.47 -92.15
CA ILE A 733 -89.25 14.29 -91.38
C ILE A 733 -87.71 14.23 -91.24
N ILE A 734 -86.95 14.66 -92.26
CA ILE A 734 -85.49 14.76 -92.18
C ILE A 734 -85.07 15.84 -91.17
N GLU A 735 -85.74 17.01 -91.13
CA GLU A 735 -85.50 18.04 -90.12
C GLU A 735 -85.88 17.57 -88.70
N GLU A 736 -87.02 16.90 -88.52
CA GLU A 736 -87.37 16.29 -87.23
C GLU A 736 -86.35 15.24 -86.80
N SER A 737 -85.88 14.40 -87.72
CA SER A 737 -84.84 13.39 -87.48
C SER A 737 -83.51 14.04 -87.07
N TRP A 738 -83.10 15.12 -87.75
CA TRP A 738 -81.94 15.93 -87.36
C TRP A 738 -82.10 16.59 -85.98
N ASN A 739 -83.28 17.11 -85.66
CA ASN A 739 -83.55 17.72 -84.36
C ASN A 739 -83.58 16.68 -83.22
N LYS A 740 -84.16 15.50 -83.46
CA LYS A 740 -84.09 14.34 -82.55
C LYS A 740 -82.65 13.82 -82.41
N SER A 741 -81.87 13.79 -83.49
CA SER A 741 -80.43 13.43 -83.44
C SER A 741 -79.61 14.42 -82.61
N ARG A 742 -79.79 15.73 -82.81
CA ARG A 742 -79.21 16.79 -81.96
C ARG A 742 -79.66 16.70 -80.50
N PHE A 743 -80.89 16.27 -80.22
CA PHE A 743 -81.36 15.99 -78.86
C PHE A 743 -80.64 14.77 -78.24
N CYS A 744 -80.45 13.70 -79.02
CA CYS A 744 -79.62 12.56 -78.63
C CYS A 744 -78.13 12.94 -78.43
N GLU A 745 -77.58 13.91 -79.16
CA GLU A 745 -76.24 14.45 -78.89
C GLU A 745 -76.20 15.27 -77.59
N LYS A 746 -77.22 16.10 -77.32
CA LYS A 746 -77.36 16.81 -76.04
C LYS A 746 -77.44 15.81 -74.87
N LEU A 747 -78.23 14.74 -75.00
CA LEU A 747 -78.29 13.65 -74.03
C LEU A 747 -76.96 12.91 -73.88
N LYS A 748 -76.27 12.56 -74.97
CA LYS A 748 -74.91 11.97 -74.92
C LYS A 748 -73.90 12.89 -74.24
N LYS A 749 -74.01 14.21 -74.43
CA LYS A 749 -73.20 15.21 -73.73
C LYS A 749 -73.54 15.28 -72.25
N GLN A 750 -74.83 15.33 -71.89
CA GLN A 750 -75.29 15.26 -70.50
C GLN A 750 -74.84 13.96 -69.82
N VAL A 751 -74.92 12.81 -70.48
CA VAL A 751 -74.38 11.53 -69.96
C VAL A 751 -72.86 11.59 -69.79
N LYS A 752 -72.13 12.22 -70.72
CA LYS A 752 -70.66 12.39 -70.61
C LYS A 752 -70.26 13.35 -69.49
N ASP A 753 -71.05 14.39 -69.23
CA ASP A 753 -70.81 15.36 -68.17
C ASP A 753 -71.30 14.82 -66.80
N LEU A 754 -72.43 14.10 -66.74
CA LEU A 754 -72.83 13.28 -65.58
C LEU A 754 -71.82 12.17 -65.28
N LYS A 755 -71.15 11.60 -66.29
CA LYS A 755 -70.08 10.62 -66.07
C LYS A 755 -68.81 11.28 -65.53
N LYS A 756 -68.49 12.52 -65.93
CA LYS A 756 -67.46 13.33 -65.25
C LYS A 756 -67.87 13.73 -63.84
N GLU A 757 -69.15 14.00 -63.58
CA GLU A 757 -69.63 14.29 -62.23
C GLU A 757 -69.65 13.04 -61.36
N TYR A 758 -69.96 11.87 -61.91
CA TYR A 758 -69.74 10.58 -61.27
C TYR A 758 -68.24 10.33 -61.02
N GLU A 759 -67.34 10.63 -61.96
CA GLU A 759 -65.89 10.52 -61.75
C GLU A 759 -65.36 11.54 -60.72
N ARG A 760 -65.92 12.75 -60.67
CA ARG A 760 -65.66 13.74 -59.61
C ARG A 760 -66.21 13.28 -58.27
N LEU A 761 -67.41 12.70 -58.23
CA LEU A 761 -68.07 12.22 -57.03
C LEU A 761 -67.40 10.94 -56.52
N VAL A 762 -66.92 10.06 -57.39
CA VAL A 762 -66.06 8.92 -57.06
C VAL A 762 -64.71 9.42 -56.56
N LYS A 763 -64.10 10.45 -57.16
CA LYS A 763 -62.90 11.10 -56.58
C LYS A 763 -63.18 11.81 -55.26
N HIS A 764 -64.36 12.37 -55.06
CA HIS A 764 -64.78 12.91 -53.76
C HIS A 764 -65.00 11.79 -52.75
N VAL A 765 -65.63 10.67 -53.13
CA VAL A 765 -65.82 9.48 -52.29
C VAL A 765 -64.50 8.72 -52.09
N TYR A 766 -63.49 8.90 -52.91
CA TYR A 766 -62.14 8.33 -52.71
C TYR A 766 -61.26 9.25 -51.85
N ASN A 767 -61.39 10.57 -51.98
CA ASN A 767 -60.67 11.56 -51.17
C ASN A 767 -61.43 11.98 -49.88
N SER A 768 -62.67 11.51 -49.71
CA SER A 768 -63.51 11.69 -48.52
C SER A 768 -64.05 10.37 -47.97
N ARG A 769 -63.67 9.22 -48.54
CA ARG A 769 -63.39 8.03 -47.73
C ARG A 769 -62.04 8.24 -47.07
N ILE A 770 -62.10 8.96 -45.96
CA ILE A 770 -61.09 8.94 -44.92
C ILE A 770 -60.85 7.46 -44.59
N ASP A 771 -59.58 7.05 -44.56
CA ASP A 771 -59.19 5.66 -44.36
C ASP A 771 -59.69 5.19 -42.98
N PRO A 772 -60.41 4.05 -42.84
CA PRO A 772 -60.94 3.59 -41.56
C PRO A 772 -59.89 3.55 -40.45
N HIS A 773 -58.61 3.36 -40.79
CA HIS A 773 -57.51 3.43 -39.84
C HIS A 773 -57.31 4.80 -39.20
N THR A 774 -57.59 5.92 -39.88
CA THR A 774 -57.38 7.27 -39.32
C THR A 774 -58.52 7.74 -38.42
N GLU A 775 -59.76 7.33 -38.70
CA GLU A 775 -60.88 7.52 -37.78
C GLU A 775 -60.79 6.52 -36.61
N MET A 776 -60.34 5.28 -36.86
CA MET A 776 -60.00 4.32 -35.80
C MET A 776 -58.79 4.78 -34.96
N ASP A 777 -57.78 5.45 -35.51
CA ASP A 777 -56.62 5.94 -34.74
C ASP A 777 -56.93 7.21 -33.95
N THR A 778 -57.80 8.08 -34.45
CA THR A 778 -58.31 9.22 -33.66
C THR A 778 -59.32 8.76 -32.61
N LEU A 779 -60.16 7.76 -32.90
CA LEU A 779 -60.99 7.08 -31.89
C LEU A 779 -60.17 6.23 -30.93
N ASN A 780 -59.03 5.66 -31.33
CA ASN A 780 -58.07 4.97 -30.45
C ASN A 780 -57.22 5.97 -29.65
N GLN A 781 -56.98 7.19 -30.12
CA GLN A 781 -56.43 8.27 -29.30
C GLN A 781 -57.48 8.83 -28.34
N GLN A 782 -58.75 8.93 -28.72
CA GLN A 782 -59.84 9.30 -27.83
C GLN A 782 -60.15 8.19 -26.82
N LEU A 783 -60.06 6.91 -27.20
CA LEU A 783 -60.07 5.78 -26.28
C LEU A 783 -58.83 5.83 -25.41
N ARG A 784 -57.60 5.84 -25.93
CA ARG A 784 -56.39 5.92 -25.08
C ARG A 784 -56.39 7.13 -24.14
N THR A 785 -56.86 8.30 -24.56
CA THR A 785 -57.00 9.45 -23.65
C THR A 785 -58.13 9.27 -22.66
N LYS A 786 -59.30 8.71 -23.03
CA LYS A 786 -60.37 8.34 -22.07
C LYS A 786 -60.03 7.11 -21.21
N THR A 787 -59.11 6.26 -21.63
CA THR A 787 -58.58 5.08 -20.92
C THR A 787 -57.44 5.50 -20.01
N VAL A 788 -56.66 6.52 -20.35
CA VAL A 788 -55.76 7.23 -19.42
C VAL A 788 -56.57 8.13 -18.48
N HIS A 789 -57.69 8.70 -18.90
CA HIS A 789 -58.60 9.41 -17.99
C HIS A 789 -59.34 8.43 -17.08
N LEU A 790 -59.73 7.25 -17.58
CA LEU A 790 -60.25 6.15 -16.77
C LEU A 790 -59.17 5.54 -15.90
N MET A 791 -57.92 5.38 -16.33
CA MET A 791 -56.83 4.95 -15.46
C MET A 791 -56.47 6.04 -14.45
N ASN A 792 -56.61 7.33 -14.75
CA ASN A 792 -56.42 8.39 -13.76
C ASN A 792 -57.65 8.57 -12.84
N MET A 793 -58.85 8.15 -13.26
CA MET A 793 -60.06 8.10 -12.44
C MET A 793 -60.14 6.81 -11.61
N ASP A 794 -59.64 5.69 -12.13
CA ASP A 794 -59.52 4.39 -11.46
C ASP A 794 -58.29 4.38 -10.57
N GLN A 795 -57.18 5.02 -10.94
CA GLN A 795 -56.07 5.31 -10.03
C GLN A 795 -56.51 6.33 -8.99
N LYS A 796 -57.27 7.38 -9.32
CA LYS A 796 -57.93 8.19 -8.27
C LYS A 796 -58.93 7.40 -7.43
N TYR A 797 -59.60 6.40 -7.97
CA TYR A 797 -60.52 5.55 -7.21
C TYR A 797 -59.77 4.51 -6.38
N GLN A 798 -58.61 4.00 -6.82
CA GLN A 798 -57.70 3.18 -6.03
C GLN A 798 -56.95 4.04 -5.01
N ASP A 799 -56.64 5.31 -5.30
CA ASP A 799 -56.04 6.26 -4.35
C ASP A 799 -57.09 6.72 -3.35
N ASP A 800 -58.33 7.00 -3.75
CA ASP A 800 -59.46 7.29 -2.85
C ASP A 800 -59.87 6.05 -2.05
N LYS A 801 -59.76 4.84 -2.62
CA LYS A 801 -59.93 3.56 -1.92
C LYS A 801 -58.73 3.20 -1.05
N ASN A 802 -57.52 3.61 -1.39
CA ASN A 802 -56.34 3.46 -0.54
C ASN A 802 -56.43 4.48 0.60
N ASN A 803 -56.86 5.71 0.35
CA ASN A 803 -57.30 6.67 1.35
C ASN A 803 -58.53 6.17 2.13
N LEU A 804 -59.34 5.25 1.58
CA LEU A 804 -60.45 4.60 2.29
C LEU A 804 -59.97 3.39 3.11
N ILE A 805 -58.94 2.67 2.67
CA ILE A 805 -58.28 1.55 3.38
C ILE A 805 -57.33 2.09 4.45
N GLU A 806 -56.75 3.26 4.23
CA GLU A 806 -55.95 4.03 5.17
C GLU A 806 -56.85 4.78 6.13
N ARG A 807 -58.02 5.31 5.69
CA ARG A 807 -59.08 5.69 6.64
C ARG A 807 -59.76 4.50 7.30
N GLU A 808 -59.80 3.31 6.73
CA GLU A 808 -60.26 2.10 7.41
C GLU A 808 -59.18 1.55 8.34
N SER A 809 -57.88 1.80 8.11
CA SER A 809 -56.80 1.43 9.04
C SER A 809 -56.62 2.48 10.13
N GLU A 810 -56.84 3.77 9.85
CA GLU A 810 -57.05 4.83 10.84
C GLU A 810 -58.35 4.59 11.60
N VAL A 811 -59.45 4.15 10.97
CA VAL A 811 -60.69 3.81 11.67
C VAL A 811 -60.57 2.47 12.39
N ILE A 812 -59.78 1.49 11.95
CA ILE A 812 -59.51 0.26 12.70
C ILE A 812 -58.57 0.58 13.87
N SER A 813 -57.52 1.38 13.66
CA SER A 813 -56.63 1.88 14.72
C SER A 813 -57.41 2.75 15.71
N ALA A 814 -58.27 3.66 15.25
CA ALA A 814 -59.14 4.47 16.10
C ALA A 814 -60.30 3.65 16.69
N ARG A 815 -60.69 2.52 16.09
CA ARG A 815 -61.70 1.57 16.61
C ARG A 815 -61.12 0.60 17.61
N ASP A 816 -59.84 0.26 17.51
CA ASP A 816 -59.07 -0.52 18.49
C ASP A 816 -58.50 0.39 19.59
N GLN A 817 -58.20 1.67 19.31
CA GLN A 817 -58.09 2.72 20.32
C GLN A 817 -59.44 2.93 21.00
N LEU A 818 -60.56 3.03 20.27
CA LEU A 818 -61.92 2.99 20.86
C LEU A 818 -62.29 1.61 21.42
N ARG A 819 -61.51 0.55 21.21
CA ARG A 819 -61.72 -0.77 21.84
C ARG A 819 -60.93 -0.87 23.12
N ASN A 820 -59.72 -0.32 23.17
CA ASN A 820 -58.91 -0.15 24.37
C ASN A 820 -59.55 0.90 25.29
N GLU A 821 -60.02 2.02 24.74
CA GLU A 821 -60.91 2.98 25.41
C GLU A 821 -62.29 2.39 25.71
N LYS A 822 -62.84 1.41 24.97
CA LYS A 822 -64.06 0.68 25.41
C LYS A 822 -63.76 -0.49 26.34
N ILE A 823 -62.51 -0.88 26.53
CA ILE A 823 -62.08 -1.81 27.58
C ILE A 823 -61.89 -1.00 28.87
N MET A 824 -61.19 0.13 28.83
CA MET A 824 -61.17 1.14 29.90
C MET A 824 -62.58 1.66 30.22
N ASN A 825 -63.36 2.07 29.21
CA ASN A 825 -64.73 2.53 29.40
C ASN A 825 -65.74 1.41 29.63
N SER A 826 -65.43 0.11 29.47
CA SER A 826 -66.30 -0.96 30.00
C SER A 826 -65.93 -1.31 31.44
N GLN A 827 -64.64 -1.26 31.80
CA GLN A 827 -64.19 -1.27 33.20
C GLN A 827 -64.80 -0.10 34.00
N MET A 828 -65.06 1.06 33.36
CA MET A 828 -65.87 2.15 33.92
C MET A 828 -67.40 1.95 33.75
N SER A 829 -67.90 1.54 32.58
CA SER A 829 -69.34 1.44 32.30
C SER A 829 -70.04 0.26 32.98
N TYR A 830 -69.30 -0.74 33.47
CA TYR A 830 -69.82 -1.73 34.44
C TYR A 830 -70.41 -1.07 35.71
N LYS A 831 -70.17 0.22 35.95
CA LYS A 831 -70.78 1.01 37.05
C LYS A 831 -72.07 1.75 36.69
N MET A 832 -72.53 1.77 35.43
CA MET A 832 -73.74 2.51 35.01
C MET A 832 -74.70 1.69 34.14
N SER A 833 -75.55 0.89 34.78
CA SER A 833 -76.66 0.19 34.13
C SER A 833 -77.96 1.01 34.14
N ARG A 834 -78.40 1.46 32.95
CA ARG A 834 -79.78 1.84 32.54
C ARG A 834 -79.68 2.26 31.05
N ALA A 835 -80.47 1.76 30.10
CA ALA A 835 -81.94 1.77 29.99
C ALA A 835 -82.50 3.22 29.87
N ASP A 836 -83.36 3.56 28.91
CA ASP A 836 -84.13 2.67 28.02
C ASP A 836 -84.74 3.38 26.77
N THR A 837 -85.28 2.58 25.84
CA THR A 837 -86.28 2.90 24.79
C THR A 837 -85.91 3.91 23.67
N LEU A 838 -86.23 3.68 22.38
CA LEU A 838 -86.93 2.58 21.67
C LEU A 838 -86.34 2.43 20.22
N GLN A 839 -86.96 2.14 19.06
CA GLN A 839 -88.35 2.06 18.60
C GLN A 839 -88.58 1.03 17.43
N THR A 840 -89.25 1.40 16.32
CA THR A 840 -89.96 0.45 15.41
C THR A 840 -90.07 0.94 13.94
N PRO A 841 -90.51 0.14 12.92
CA PRO A 841 -90.66 -1.33 12.80
C PRO A 841 -90.16 -2.01 11.47
N LYS A 842 -89.85 -3.32 11.56
CA LYS A 842 -90.05 -4.47 10.61
C LYS A 842 -90.11 -4.29 9.06
N LEU A 843 -89.11 -4.86 8.35
CA LEU A 843 -89.10 -6.08 7.46
C LEU A 843 -90.40 -6.55 6.71
N PRO A 844 -90.37 -7.28 5.54
CA PRO A 844 -89.28 -8.12 4.96
C PRO A 844 -89.13 -7.98 3.37
N PRO A 845 -88.93 -8.99 2.45
CA PRO A 845 -88.02 -8.83 1.25
C PRO A 845 -88.57 -9.27 -0.16
N LEU A 846 -87.78 -9.13 -1.27
CA LEU A 846 -87.49 -10.17 -2.31
C LEU A 846 -86.79 -9.70 -3.64
N LYS A 847 -86.02 -10.64 -4.23
CA LYS A 847 -85.76 -10.93 -5.68
C LYS A 847 -84.93 -10.02 -6.62
N LEU A 848 -84.10 -10.71 -7.41
CA LEU A 848 -83.56 -10.33 -8.74
C LEU A 848 -84.51 -10.80 -9.87
N PRO A 849 -84.39 -10.23 -11.09
CA PRO A 849 -84.68 -10.94 -12.35
C PRO A 849 -83.55 -10.86 -13.39
N ARG A 850 -83.70 -11.61 -14.49
CA ARG A 850 -82.80 -11.68 -15.66
C ARG A 850 -83.44 -11.07 -16.91
N VAL A 851 -82.59 -10.70 -17.88
CA VAL A 851 -82.69 -10.89 -19.36
C VAL A 851 -84.08 -11.04 -20.01
N GLU A 852 -84.35 -10.24 -21.05
CA GLU A 852 -84.87 -10.67 -22.38
C GLU A 852 -84.80 -9.50 -23.40
N THR A 853 -83.95 -9.56 -24.44
CA THR A 853 -84.19 -9.97 -25.86
C THR A 853 -85.09 -9.05 -26.71
N LEU A 854 -84.54 -8.47 -27.80
CA LEU A 854 -84.90 -8.80 -29.20
C LEU A 854 -84.21 -7.87 -30.24
N PHE A 855 -83.61 -8.47 -31.27
CA PHE A 855 -83.51 -7.88 -32.62
C PHE A 855 -84.88 -8.14 -33.33
N ILE A 856 -85.29 -7.54 -34.45
CA ILE A 856 -84.57 -7.12 -35.66
C ILE A 856 -85.25 -5.88 -36.30
N GLY A 857 -84.47 -4.95 -36.87
CA GLY A 857 -84.84 -4.26 -38.12
C GLY A 857 -85.73 -3.01 -38.09
N GLY A 858 -85.09 -1.83 -38.07
CA GLY A 858 -85.46 -0.76 -39.03
C GLY A 858 -86.77 0.01 -38.84
N GLY A 859 -87.15 0.36 -37.60
CA GLY A 859 -88.30 1.25 -37.34
C GLY A 859 -87.90 2.59 -36.72
N PHE A 860 -87.94 3.69 -37.50
CA PHE A 860 -87.96 5.05 -36.94
C PHE A 860 -89.41 5.46 -36.65
N ALA A 861 -89.78 5.50 -35.36
CA ALA A 861 -90.99 6.19 -34.92
C ALA A 861 -90.66 7.67 -34.67
N LEU A 862 -91.29 8.58 -35.43
CA LEU A 862 -91.18 10.02 -35.20
C LEU A 862 -92.13 10.45 -34.08
N ALA A 863 -91.59 11.09 -33.04
CA ALA A 863 -92.34 11.89 -32.09
C ALA A 863 -91.76 13.31 -32.05
N SER A 864 -92.57 14.26 -32.53
CA SER A 864 -92.40 15.72 -32.42
C SER A 864 -93.45 16.23 -31.39
N PRO A 865 -93.65 17.54 -31.10
CA PRO A 865 -92.99 18.75 -31.61
C PRO A 865 -92.73 19.87 -30.55
N HIS A 866 -92.41 21.08 -31.05
CA HIS A 866 -92.60 22.44 -30.46
C HIS A 866 -91.57 22.95 -29.41
N VAL A 867 -90.89 24.12 -29.54
CA VAL A 867 -91.25 25.56 -29.84
C VAL A 867 -91.39 26.37 -28.52
N PRO A 868 -90.94 27.66 -28.39
CA PRO A 868 -90.82 28.71 -29.43
C PRO A 868 -89.52 29.55 -29.55
N THR A 869 -89.27 29.99 -30.80
CA THR A 869 -89.11 31.39 -31.30
C THR A 869 -88.35 32.48 -30.51
N VAL A 870 -87.39 33.17 -31.16
CA VAL A 870 -87.35 34.64 -31.46
C VAL A 870 -86.04 35.04 -32.22
N ALA A 871 -86.07 36.13 -32.98
CA ALA A 871 -85.00 36.68 -33.85
C ALA A 871 -84.21 37.84 -33.12
N PRO A 872 -83.34 38.72 -33.73
CA PRO A 872 -83.02 38.96 -35.16
C PRO A 872 -81.51 39.17 -35.52
N ALA A 873 -81.24 39.54 -36.77
CA ALA A 873 -79.96 40.12 -37.28
C ALA A 873 -80.02 41.68 -37.24
N PRO A 874 -79.05 42.54 -37.73
CA PRO A 874 -78.59 42.59 -39.15
C PRO A 874 -77.17 43.21 -39.48
N PHE A 875 -76.82 43.28 -40.79
CA PHE A 875 -75.71 44.04 -41.48
C PHE A 875 -74.21 43.75 -41.11
N SER A 876 -73.16 44.26 -41.79
CA SER A 876 -72.72 44.27 -43.23
C SER A 876 -71.35 45.01 -43.36
N ALA A 877 -70.56 45.08 -44.46
CA ALA A 877 -70.15 44.17 -45.57
C ALA A 877 -69.10 44.89 -46.49
N ARG A 878 -68.48 44.18 -47.48
CA ARG A 878 -67.58 44.69 -48.58
C ARG A 878 -66.14 45.14 -48.18
N LEU A 879 -65.10 45.26 -49.05
CA LEU A 879 -64.68 44.66 -50.35
C LEU A 879 -63.17 44.97 -50.71
N LYS A 880 -62.54 44.15 -51.59
CA LYS A 880 -61.42 44.43 -52.54
C LYS A 880 -59.93 44.65 -52.08
N MET A 881 -59.04 43.77 -52.59
CA MET A 881 -57.79 44.02 -53.40
C MET A 881 -57.04 45.38 -53.28
N ASN A 882 -55.70 45.50 -53.22
CA ASN A 882 -54.70 45.02 -54.23
C ASN A 882 -53.19 45.23 -53.86
N ARG A 883 -52.31 44.26 -54.25
CA ARG A 883 -50.90 44.33 -54.77
C ARG A 883 -49.73 45.24 -54.25
N LYS A 884 -48.55 44.58 -54.12
CA LYS A 884 -47.15 44.91 -54.59
C LYS A 884 -46.16 45.81 -53.77
N LEU A 885 -45.02 45.26 -53.31
CA LEU A 885 -43.61 45.49 -53.79
C LEU A 885 -42.49 44.77 -52.96
N LEU A 886 -41.21 44.93 -53.34
CA LEU A 886 -39.94 44.23 -52.90
C LEU A 886 -38.73 45.21 -53.09
N PRO A 887 -37.42 44.89 -52.84
CA PRO A 887 -36.71 44.07 -51.82
C PRO A 887 -35.39 44.73 -51.24
N LYS A 888 -34.65 44.09 -50.28
CA LYS A 888 -33.17 43.78 -50.30
C LYS A 888 -32.42 43.56 -48.94
N LYS A 889 -31.55 42.52 -48.94
CA LYS A 889 -30.19 42.31 -48.35
C LYS A 889 -29.79 42.59 -46.85
N ASN A 890 -29.06 41.59 -46.33
CA ASN A 890 -28.04 41.50 -45.23
C ASN A 890 -26.90 42.58 -45.33
N PRO A 891 -25.96 42.81 -44.34
CA PRO A 891 -25.38 41.81 -43.40
C PRO A 891 -24.79 42.29 -42.02
N THR A 892 -24.03 41.37 -41.39
CA THR A 892 -22.87 41.52 -40.45
C THR A 892 -23.00 41.79 -38.94
N THR A 893 -22.24 40.98 -38.18
CA THR A 893 -21.72 41.06 -36.80
C THR A 893 -20.58 42.13 -36.68
N PRO A 894 -19.95 42.51 -35.52
CA PRO A 894 -19.59 41.63 -34.37
C PRO A 894 -19.31 42.25 -32.94
N ARG A 895 -18.80 41.39 -32.02
CA ARG A 895 -17.92 41.63 -30.84
C ARG A 895 -18.36 42.55 -29.67
N GLY A 896 -18.09 42.10 -28.42
CA GLY A 896 -17.44 42.97 -27.41
C GLY A 896 -17.80 42.80 -25.92
N ASN A 897 -16.94 42.09 -25.17
CA ASN A 897 -16.55 42.27 -23.75
C ASN A 897 -17.56 42.37 -22.57
N ASN A 898 -17.23 41.60 -21.52
CA ASN A 898 -17.20 41.90 -20.07
C ASN A 898 -18.35 42.69 -19.40
N PHE A 899 -18.97 42.09 -18.37
CA PHE A 899 -18.70 42.42 -16.96
C PHE A 899 -19.33 41.37 -16.01
N THR A 900 -18.71 41.12 -14.85
CA THR A 900 -19.35 40.43 -13.71
C THR A 900 -20.07 41.42 -12.80
N PRO A 901 -21.04 40.99 -11.99
CA PRO A 901 -20.81 41.17 -10.54
C PRO A 901 -21.46 40.14 -9.58
N LYS A 902 -20.77 39.96 -8.44
CA LYS A 902 -21.27 39.68 -7.08
C LYS A 902 -21.90 38.30 -6.75
N ALA A 903 -21.54 37.86 -5.54
CA ALA A 903 -22.18 36.80 -4.77
C ALA A 903 -22.45 37.30 -3.33
N GLN A 904 -23.36 36.65 -2.61
CA GLN A 904 -23.45 36.63 -1.15
C GLN A 904 -23.63 35.15 -0.75
N ILE A 905 -22.81 34.50 0.09
CA ILE A 905 -22.26 34.84 1.42
C ILE A 905 -23.30 34.71 2.54
N VAL A 906 -23.11 33.67 3.36
CA VAL A 906 -23.43 33.65 4.79
C VAL A 906 -22.08 33.59 5.53
N LYS A 907 -21.95 34.28 6.68
CA LYS A 907 -20.69 34.43 7.43
C LYS A 907 -20.62 33.54 8.69
N PRO A 908 -19.42 33.18 9.16
CA PRO A 908 -19.18 32.71 10.53
C PRO A 908 -19.00 33.88 11.53
N TYR A 909 -18.97 33.55 12.83
CA TYR A 909 -18.38 34.40 13.88
C TYR A 909 -16.84 34.17 13.96
N VAL A 910 -15.89 35.08 14.26
CA VAL A 910 -15.85 36.41 14.97
C VAL A 910 -15.67 36.28 16.49
N ILE A 911 -14.66 36.85 17.18
CA ILE A 911 -13.21 37.12 16.93
C ILE A 911 -12.49 36.79 18.29
N GLU A 912 -11.22 37.01 18.67
CA GLU A 912 -10.26 38.14 18.60
C GLU A 912 -8.79 37.63 18.70
N SER A 913 -7.81 38.51 18.51
CA SER A 913 -6.35 38.28 18.58
C SER A 913 -5.72 39.37 19.49
N PRO A 914 -4.38 39.57 19.56
CA PRO A 914 -3.19 38.71 19.40
C PRO A 914 -2.24 38.81 20.63
N VAL A 915 -1.00 38.29 20.56
CA VAL A 915 0.29 38.93 20.96
C VAL A 915 1.42 37.87 21.05
N PHE A 916 2.67 38.29 20.77
CA PHE A 916 3.97 37.63 21.01
C PHE A 916 3.96 36.55 22.10
N THR A 917 4.53 35.37 21.89
CA THR A 917 5.93 35.12 21.47
C THR A 917 6.13 33.95 20.51
#